data_AF-A0A4R1QZ35-F1
#
_entry.id   AF-A0A4R1QZ35-F1
#
_cell.length_a   1.000
_cell.length_b   1.000
_cell.length_c   1.000
_cell.angle_alpha   90.00
_cell.angle_beta   90.00
_cell.angle_gamma   90.00
#
_symmetry.space_group_name_H-M   'P 1'
#
loop_
_entity.id
_entity.type
_entity.pdbx_description
1 polymer ?
#
loop_
_entity_poly.entity_id
_entity_poly.type
_entity_poly.pdbx_seq_one_letter_code
_entity_poly.pdbx_strand_id
1 'polypeptide(L)'
;MLYDECLRLAKAPSPPAVFQNYETNALASLPPISTLPSLLEFNETALRECSPVYYISDLHLEHQIANKFPDGATEKQVERYLQTIVRNLFPEAFLEDIAHNLSPIVLFAGDICASFKLAELFYAKFISQWDKLERDFHRTRRKQFIPIQQELDSLWTQIAELEQSVNEWSSHHGWTKRATKPLDQYDSVPPEIRQASSTLSTLKEQASSLRSQLPDDLYWNSPFKKHFHFVYAILGNHELWDFNNLDDCIRSYQDLFQKLEICFLHNNIAWFGKTNGIFCNDYTHHPQLLIEDSAVDNDSAIDDDFHYYSHIFQSVMIVGGIGFAGCNSKFNAINGIYQNALSRQEEIEQSNLWHSTYLSALASAKAQNKLLIVLTHNPIFDWQATPAFLSNCIYFSGHTHRNFFQAEPNQNFYCYADNQIGYHGTHFHLKRISIYRNRNPFADYPDGCYEVSSTDYLAFYNYMCEPIAGNGRVEYQLKQGNSHFYMIKSEGYYGFFLTSKSGTCICAGGRLKKISKSSDIRYFQLNFSNMIRSYWNALSPYRKAQEEISNYVKRFGGTGTIHGCIIDIDFYCHIFLSPEDGEITYYYSPFYGYIDAYPNLLELVQSNNPELAQNLLNLLSGSGTVSDVSLAVSHSHIHDSFIPIDIKNSLYAVSNRLNQLQRLFEKHILRAWNDQLLLGADSDNPPSLPSENLEQ
;
A
#
# COMPACT_ATOMS: atom_id res chain seq x y z
N MET A 1 34.07 -17.29 6.85
CA MET A 1 33.45 -16.82 8.11
C MET A 1 32.05 -16.29 7.86
N LEU A 2 31.84 -15.08 7.31
CA LEU A 2 30.48 -14.54 7.09
C LEU A 2 29.61 -15.45 6.20
N TYR A 3 30.13 -15.92 5.07
CA TYR A 3 29.41 -16.86 4.21
C TYR A 3 29.03 -18.17 4.93
N ASP A 4 29.95 -18.73 5.71
CA ASP A 4 29.73 -19.98 6.43
C ASP A 4 28.66 -19.82 7.51
N GLU A 5 28.61 -18.64 8.15
CA GLU A 5 27.59 -18.26 9.12
C GLU A 5 26.21 -18.10 8.47
N CYS A 6 26.13 -17.40 7.33
CA CYS A 6 24.91 -17.32 6.53
C CYS A 6 24.42 -18.72 6.13
N LEU A 7 25.34 -19.59 5.69
CA LEU A 7 24.99 -20.95 5.27
C LEU A 7 24.50 -21.81 6.45
N ARG A 8 25.07 -21.63 7.65
CA ARG A 8 24.61 -22.28 8.89
C ARG A 8 23.17 -21.87 9.22
N LEU A 9 22.87 -20.57 9.17
CA LEU A 9 21.55 -20.04 9.51
C LEU A 9 20.50 -20.37 8.44
N ALA A 10 20.85 -20.30 7.15
CA ALA A 10 19.96 -20.72 6.06
C ALA A 10 19.64 -22.22 6.07
N LYS A 11 20.52 -23.04 6.69
CA LYS A 11 20.33 -24.48 6.88
C LYS A 11 19.79 -24.84 8.25
N ALA A 12 19.64 -23.87 9.15
CA ALA A 12 18.97 -24.11 10.43
C ALA A 12 17.57 -24.64 10.12
N PRO A 13 17.09 -25.68 10.83
CA PRO A 13 15.77 -26.22 10.57
C PRO A 13 14.76 -25.09 10.74
N SER A 14 14.23 -24.60 9.62
CA SER A 14 12.97 -23.87 9.63
C SER A 14 11.92 -24.80 10.26
N PRO A 15 10.93 -24.26 10.99
CA PRO A 15 9.78 -25.05 11.40
C PRO A 15 9.30 -25.90 10.20
N PRO A 16 8.92 -27.18 10.40
CA PRO A 16 8.79 -28.15 9.32
C PRO A 16 8.05 -27.60 8.09
N ALA A 17 8.50 -27.98 6.89
CA ALA A 17 7.85 -27.62 5.62
C ALA A 17 6.35 -28.04 5.52
N VAL A 18 5.86 -28.79 6.50
CA VAL A 18 4.44 -29.12 6.74
C VAL A 18 3.59 -27.88 7.06
N PHE A 19 4.21 -26.73 7.33
CA PHE A 19 3.52 -25.55 7.87
C PHE A 19 3.54 -24.32 6.93
N GLN A 20 3.92 -24.46 5.66
CA GLN A 20 3.96 -23.36 4.66
C GLN A 20 2.59 -22.78 4.24
N ASN A 21 1.49 -23.27 4.83
CA ASN A 21 0.14 -22.92 4.43
C ASN A 21 -0.77 -22.52 5.60
N TYR A 22 -0.30 -21.61 6.46
CA TYR A 22 -1.17 -20.98 7.46
C TYR A 22 -1.54 -19.59 7.00
N GLU A 23 -2.71 -19.51 6.40
CA GLU A 23 -3.43 -18.27 6.16
C GLU A 23 -4.32 -17.95 7.37
N THR A 24 -4.23 -16.66 7.74
CA THR A 24 -5.28 -15.74 8.17
C THR A 24 -6.44 -16.32 8.95
N ASN A 25 -6.45 -16.09 10.27
CA ASN A 25 -7.71 -15.99 11.01
C ASN A 25 -8.46 -14.69 10.59
N ALA A 26 -9.59 -14.40 11.24
CA ALA A 26 -10.64 -13.40 10.94
C ALA A 26 -11.59 -13.75 9.79
N LEU A 27 -12.91 -13.66 9.95
CA LEU A 27 -13.65 -12.57 10.60
C LEU A 27 -14.80 -13.07 11.49
N ALA A 28 -14.94 -12.45 12.66
CA ALA A 28 -16.21 -12.36 13.36
C ALA A 28 -16.78 -10.94 13.25
N SER A 29 -18.08 -10.87 12.96
CA SER A 29 -19.02 -9.76 13.13
C SER A 29 -19.11 -8.63 12.08
N LEU A 30 -20.33 -8.43 11.59
CA LEU A 30 -20.84 -7.17 11.03
C LEU A 30 -22.28 -6.94 11.52
N PRO A 31 -22.59 -5.84 12.22
CA PRO A 31 -23.90 -5.21 12.18
C PRO A 31 -24.03 -4.29 10.96
N PRO A 32 -25.26 -3.89 10.56
CA PRO A 32 -25.49 -3.13 9.34
C PRO A 32 -25.20 -1.64 9.51
N ILE A 33 -24.76 -1.06 8.38
CA ILE A 33 -24.84 0.35 7.94
C ILE A 33 -25.24 1.38 9.01
N SER A 34 -24.28 2.23 9.37
CA SER A 34 -24.57 3.61 9.78
C SER A 34 -23.42 4.51 9.35
N THR A 35 -23.73 5.46 8.46
CA THR A 35 -23.01 6.73 8.21
C THR A 35 -21.49 6.66 8.14
N LEU A 36 -20.94 6.79 6.91
CA LEU A 36 -19.56 7.18 6.63
C LEU A 36 -19.02 8.14 7.70
N PRO A 37 -18.13 7.70 8.61
CA PRO A 37 -17.31 8.62 9.35
C PRO A 37 -16.32 9.23 8.35
N SER A 38 -16.29 10.55 8.32
CA SER A 38 -15.38 11.38 7.56
C SER A 38 -13.91 11.05 7.90
N LEU A 39 -13.31 10.14 7.13
CA LEU A 39 -11.86 10.18 6.90
C LEU A 39 -11.66 11.24 5.82
N LEU A 40 -10.93 12.29 6.19
CA LEU A 40 -10.90 13.60 5.56
C LEU A 40 -10.84 13.55 4.03
N GLU A 41 -11.76 14.26 3.38
CA GLU A 41 -11.65 14.60 1.97
C GLU A 41 -10.54 15.64 1.82
N PHE A 42 -9.36 15.18 1.38
CA PHE A 42 -8.28 16.07 1.00
C PHE A 42 -8.44 16.49 -0.46
N ASN A 43 -8.25 17.78 -0.74
CA ASN A 43 -8.12 18.27 -2.11
C ASN A 43 -6.78 17.82 -2.73
N GLU A 44 -6.64 17.90 -4.05
CA GLU A 44 -5.43 17.44 -4.77
C GLU A 44 -4.14 18.10 -4.27
N THR A 45 -4.24 19.33 -3.77
CA THR A 45 -3.10 20.07 -3.21
C THR A 45 -2.61 19.42 -1.92
N ALA A 46 -3.51 19.07 -1.00
CA ALA A 46 -3.17 18.42 0.28
C ALA A 46 -2.67 16.97 0.12
N LEU A 47 -3.14 16.22 -0.88
CA LEU A 47 -2.65 14.86 -1.18
C LEU A 47 -1.21 14.87 -1.74
N ARG A 48 -0.82 15.92 -2.46
CA ARG A 48 0.56 16.08 -2.98
C ARG A 48 1.58 16.40 -1.89
N GLU A 49 1.14 16.77 -0.70
CA GLU A 49 2.01 17.11 0.43
C GLU A 49 2.15 15.96 1.44
N CYS A 50 1.44 14.85 1.23
CA CYS A 50 1.51 13.67 2.08
C CYS A 50 2.80 12.86 1.82
N SER A 51 3.45 12.39 2.88
CA SER A 51 4.66 11.58 2.79
C SER A 51 4.33 10.17 2.25
N PRO A 52 4.94 9.73 1.13
CA PRO A 52 4.67 8.41 0.57
C PRO A 52 5.26 7.34 1.47
N VAL A 53 4.51 6.26 1.69
CA VAL A 53 4.97 5.14 2.51
C VAL A 53 5.45 4.01 1.61
N TYR A 54 6.57 3.43 1.99
CA TYR A 54 7.24 2.32 1.34
C TYR A 54 7.48 1.23 2.37
N TYR A 55 7.30 -0.03 1.99
CA TYR A 55 7.56 -1.11 2.94
C TYR A 55 8.10 -2.37 2.28
N ILE A 56 8.75 -3.22 3.09
CA ILE A 56 9.24 -4.54 2.71
C ILE A 56 9.37 -5.44 3.95
N SER A 57 9.27 -6.75 3.76
CA SER A 57 9.47 -7.75 4.80
C SER A 57 10.06 -9.05 4.22
N ASP A 58 10.54 -9.93 5.10
CA ASP A 58 10.90 -11.31 4.76
C ASP A 58 11.97 -11.39 3.64
N LEU A 59 13.02 -10.56 3.71
CA LEU A 59 14.12 -10.62 2.74
C LEU A 59 14.94 -11.91 2.86
N HIS A 60 15.10 -12.44 4.09
CA HIS A 60 15.84 -13.67 4.38
C HIS A 60 17.22 -13.72 3.72
N LEU A 61 18.04 -12.69 3.94
CA LEU A 61 19.27 -12.49 3.17
C LEU A 61 20.25 -13.67 3.24
N GLU A 62 20.28 -14.44 4.32
CA GLU A 62 21.05 -15.68 4.44
C GLU A 62 20.62 -16.72 3.40
N HIS A 63 19.31 -16.91 3.23
CA HIS A 63 18.76 -17.80 2.21
C HIS A 63 19.06 -17.28 0.80
N GLN A 64 18.95 -15.96 0.58
CA GLN A 64 19.29 -15.35 -0.71
C GLN A 64 20.77 -15.58 -1.08
N ILE A 65 21.68 -15.39 -0.11
CA ILE A 65 23.12 -15.63 -0.29
C ILE A 65 23.39 -17.11 -0.56
N ALA A 66 22.80 -18.02 0.23
CA ALA A 66 22.96 -19.46 0.06
C ALA A 66 22.46 -19.95 -1.30
N ASN A 67 21.29 -19.46 -1.74
CA ASN A 67 20.72 -19.77 -3.06
C ASN A 67 21.58 -19.20 -4.20
N LYS A 68 22.14 -18.00 -4.03
CA LYS A 68 22.99 -17.37 -5.04
C LYS A 68 24.35 -18.03 -5.18
N PHE A 69 24.91 -18.53 -4.08
CA PHE A 69 26.26 -19.09 -4.00
C PHE A 69 26.24 -20.49 -3.35
N PRO A 70 25.73 -21.53 -4.04
CA PRO A 70 25.60 -22.87 -3.47
C PRO A 70 26.95 -23.54 -3.18
N ASP A 71 27.99 -23.21 -3.96
CA ASP A 71 29.32 -23.84 -3.90
C ASP A 71 30.34 -23.06 -3.04
N GLY A 72 29.91 -21.99 -2.36
CA GLY A 72 30.79 -21.08 -1.63
C GLY A 72 30.80 -19.66 -2.15
N ALA A 73 31.04 -18.69 -1.25
CA ALA A 73 31.34 -17.31 -1.63
C ALA A 73 32.45 -16.70 -0.77
N THR A 74 33.25 -15.85 -1.39
CA THR A 74 34.12 -14.91 -0.66
C THR A 74 33.29 -13.78 -0.05
N GLU A 75 33.79 -13.17 1.02
CA GLU A 75 33.15 -12.00 1.67
C GLU A 75 32.87 -10.87 0.68
N LYS A 76 33.82 -10.60 -0.24
CA LYS A 76 33.65 -9.62 -1.31
C LYS A 76 32.53 -9.96 -2.31
N GLN A 77 32.28 -11.24 -2.58
CA GLN A 77 31.17 -11.67 -3.43
C GLN A 77 29.83 -11.45 -2.71
N VAL A 78 29.76 -11.78 -1.41
CA VAL A 78 28.57 -11.53 -0.57
C VAL A 78 28.27 -10.03 -0.51
N GLU A 79 29.26 -9.19 -0.19
CA GLU A 79 29.10 -7.73 -0.13
C GLU A 79 28.60 -7.13 -1.45
N ARG A 80 29.13 -7.60 -2.59
CA ARG A 80 28.70 -7.15 -3.93
C ARG A 80 27.27 -7.57 -4.23
N TYR A 81 26.90 -8.80 -3.86
CA TYR A 81 25.53 -9.27 -4.06
C TYR A 81 24.54 -8.47 -3.20
N LEU A 82 24.89 -8.24 -1.92
CA LEU A 82 24.12 -7.39 -1.02
C LEU A 82 23.96 -5.96 -1.56
N GLN A 83 25.04 -5.38 -2.11
CA GLN A 83 24.98 -4.07 -2.75
C GLN A 83 24.02 -4.04 -3.95
N THR A 84 23.92 -5.13 -4.70
CA THR A 84 22.95 -5.26 -5.80
C THR A 84 21.52 -5.32 -5.27
N ILE A 85 21.26 -6.12 -4.22
CA ILE A 85 19.95 -6.17 -3.56
C ILE A 85 19.55 -4.78 -3.09
N VAL A 86 20.42 -4.10 -2.34
CA VAL A 86 20.16 -2.76 -1.82
C VAL A 86 19.88 -1.74 -2.92
N ARG A 87 20.57 -1.80 -4.06
CA ARG A 87 20.26 -0.89 -5.19
C ARG A 87 18.87 -1.15 -5.77
N ASN A 88 18.47 -2.41 -5.86
CA ASN A 88 17.18 -2.78 -6.42
C ASN A 88 16.01 -2.43 -5.48
N LEU A 89 16.27 -2.25 -4.17
CA LEU A 89 15.25 -1.83 -3.21
C LEU A 89 14.61 -0.47 -3.55
N PHE A 90 15.27 0.40 -4.31
CA PHE A 90 14.76 1.74 -4.62
C PHE A 90 14.08 1.76 -6.00
N PRO A 91 12.73 1.64 -6.09
CA PRO A 91 12.02 1.69 -7.36
C PRO A 91 12.04 3.10 -7.98
N GLU A 92 11.70 3.20 -9.26
CA GLU A 92 11.59 4.48 -9.98
C GLU A 92 10.65 5.47 -9.27
N ALA A 93 9.49 5.00 -8.79
CA ALA A 93 8.54 5.83 -8.03
C ALA A 93 9.15 6.45 -6.76
N PHE A 94 10.09 5.76 -6.11
CA PHE A 94 10.78 6.29 -4.93
C PHE A 94 11.71 7.45 -5.33
N LEU A 95 12.39 7.30 -6.46
CA LEU A 95 13.26 8.34 -7.01
C LEU A 95 12.43 9.55 -7.48
N GLU A 96 11.26 9.33 -8.07
CA GLU A 96 10.30 10.37 -8.44
C GLU A 96 9.78 11.12 -7.21
N ASP A 97 9.38 10.40 -6.16
CA ASP A 97 8.89 11.00 -4.92
C ASP A 97 9.96 11.90 -4.28
N ILE A 98 11.22 11.44 -4.18
CA ILE A 98 12.35 12.29 -3.75
C ILE A 98 12.52 13.47 -4.69
N ALA A 99 12.40 13.25 -6.00
CA ALA A 99 12.58 14.31 -6.99
C ALA A 99 11.55 15.45 -6.86
N HIS A 100 10.35 15.12 -6.36
CA HIS A 100 9.29 16.05 -6.04
C HIS A 100 9.41 16.67 -4.64
N ASN A 101 10.57 16.53 -3.97
CA ASN A 101 10.82 16.98 -2.60
C ASN A 101 9.84 16.38 -1.58
N LEU A 102 9.29 15.19 -1.86
CA LEU A 102 8.55 14.44 -0.85
C LEU A 102 9.54 13.81 0.12
N SER A 103 9.05 13.42 1.30
CA SER A 103 9.82 12.73 2.33
C SER A 103 9.33 11.29 2.46
N PRO A 104 9.88 10.32 1.70
CA PRO A 104 9.44 8.94 1.78
C PRO A 104 9.66 8.35 3.17
N ILE A 105 8.70 7.55 3.62
CA ILE A 105 8.77 6.77 4.85
C ILE A 105 9.00 5.32 4.47
N VAL A 106 10.01 4.68 5.06
CA VAL A 106 10.34 3.28 4.80
C VAL A 106 10.07 2.43 6.04
N LEU A 107 9.26 1.39 5.89
CA LEU A 107 8.93 0.42 6.94
C LEU A 107 9.60 -0.93 6.63
N PHE A 108 10.45 -1.42 7.53
CA PHE A 108 10.96 -2.80 7.50
C PHE A 108 10.17 -3.65 8.49
N ALA A 109 9.37 -4.60 7.99
CA ALA A 109 8.47 -5.42 8.81
C ALA A 109 9.09 -6.76 9.28
N GLY A 110 10.40 -6.79 9.54
CA GLY A 110 11.10 -7.97 10.07
C GLY A 110 11.51 -9.03 9.04
N ASP A 111 12.25 -10.04 9.51
CA ASP A 111 12.83 -11.15 8.73
C ASP A 111 13.69 -10.69 7.55
N ILE A 112 14.49 -9.67 7.80
CA ILE A 112 15.50 -9.15 6.90
C ILE A 112 16.77 -10.01 6.93
N CYS A 113 17.28 -10.30 8.13
CA CYS A 113 18.51 -11.06 8.36
C CYS A 113 18.39 -11.90 9.64
N ALA A 114 18.82 -13.15 9.57
CA ALA A 114 19.04 -13.98 10.75
C ALA A 114 20.39 -13.71 11.47
N SER A 115 21.42 -13.30 10.73
CA SER A 115 22.76 -12.96 11.26
C SER A 115 22.81 -11.48 11.60
N PHE A 116 23.21 -11.17 12.84
CA PHE A 116 23.34 -9.76 13.25
C PHE A 116 24.42 -9.04 12.43
N LYS A 117 25.53 -9.72 12.15
CA LYS A 117 26.62 -9.16 11.33
C LYS A 117 26.17 -8.84 9.90
N LEU A 118 25.30 -9.66 9.32
CA LEU A 118 24.72 -9.37 8.00
C LEU A 118 23.74 -8.19 8.07
N ALA A 119 22.96 -8.08 9.14
CA ALA A 119 22.07 -6.95 9.39
C ALA A 119 22.85 -5.63 9.46
N GLU A 120 23.96 -5.57 10.21
CA GLU A 120 24.83 -4.38 10.28
C GLU A 120 25.27 -3.93 8.88
N LEU A 121 25.73 -4.88 8.07
CA LEU A 121 26.20 -4.61 6.71
C LEU A 121 25.06 -4.17 5.78
N PHE A 122 23.88 -4.79 5.89
CA PHE A 122 22.72 -4.46 5.07
C PHE A 122 22.22 -3.05 5.35
N TYR A 123 21.90 -2.73 6.61
CA TYR A 123 21.33 -1.43 6.96
C TYR A 123 22.32 -0.28 6.71
N ALA A 124 23.63 -0.48 6.96
CA ALA A 124 24.65 0.51 6.62
C ALA A 124 24.71 0.77 5.10
N LYS A 125 24.63 -0.28 4.28
CA LYS A 125 24.58 -0.14 2.82
C LYS A 125 23.28 0.52 2.34
N PHE A 126 22.16 0.20 2.97
CA PHE A 126 20.86 0.80 2.66
C PHE A 126 20.89 2.32 2.87
N ILE A 127 21.29 2.79 4.05
CA ILE A 127 21.42 4.21 4.36
C ILE A 127 22.43 4.89 3.44
N SER A 128 23.59 4.27 3.21
CA SER A 128 24.61 4.82 2.30
C SER A 128 24.12 4.95 0.86
N GLN A 129 23.30 4.00 0.39
CA GLN A 129 22.69 4.04 -0.93
C GLN A 129 21.62 5.14 -1.02
N TRP A 130 20.77 5.29 -0.01
CA TRP A 130 19.80 6.40 0.05
C TRP A 130 20.52 7.75 0.01
N ASP A 131 21.48 7.97 0.92
CA ASP A 131 22.34 9.15 0.97
C ASP A 131 22.98 9.47 -0.40
N LYS A 132 23.40 8.43 -1.13
CA LYS A 132 23.97 8.58 -2.47
C LYS A 132 22.92 9.04 -3.47
N LEU A 133 21.73 8.44 -3.47
CA LEU A 133 20.63 8.81 -4.38
C LEU A 133 20.22 10.27 -4.18
N GLU A 134 20.06 10.72 -2.94
CA GLU A 134 19.77 12.13 -2.63
C GLU A 134 20.87 13.05 -3.15
N ARG A 135 22.14 12.75 -2.86
CA ARG A 135 23.27 13.56 -3.36
C ARG A 135 23.32 13.63 -4.89
N ASP A 136 23.13 12.49 -5.57
CA ASP A 136 23.14 12.41 -7.02
C ASP A 136 21.96 13.20 -7.62
N PHE A 137 20.79 13.14 -6.97
CA PHE A 137 19.62 13.93 -7.35
C PHE A 137 19.87 15.43 -7.18
N HIS A 138 20.30 15.89 -6.00
CA HIS A 138 20.59 17.31 -5.77
C HIS A 138 21.67 17.84 -6.71
N ARG A 139 22.70 17.03 -7.02
CA ARG A 139 23.73 17.39 -8.00
C ARG A 139 23.14 17.53 -9.40
N THR A 140 22.21 16.66 -9.80
CA THR A 140 21.56 16.71 -11.12
C THR A 140 20.59 17.87 -11.23
N ARG A 141 19.74 18.08 -10.21
CA ARG A 141 18.82 19.23 -10.11
C ARG A 141 19.59 20.55 -10.17
N ARG A 142 20.70 20.66 -9.42
CA ARG A 142 21.62 21.81 -9.50
C ARG A 142 22.05 22.12 -10.93
N LYS A 143 22.49 21.13 -11.71
CA LYS A 143 22.95 21.36 -13.09
C LYS A 143 21.94 22.08 -13.98
N GLN A 144 20.64 21.88 -13.77
CA GLN A 144 19.57 22.52 -14.54
C GLN A 144 19.54 24.05 -14.32
N PHE A 145 19.99 24.52 -13.16
CA PHE A 145 19.98 25.93 -12.78
C PHE A 145 21.32 26.64 -13.01
N ILE A 146 22.35 25.94 -13.51
CA ILE A 146 23.67 26.55 -13.82
C ILE A 146 23.53 27.74 -14.79
N PRO A 147 22.77 27.64 -15.91
CA PRO A 147 22.66 28.76 -16.84
C PRO A 147 22.01 29.99 -16.19
N ILE A 148 20.94 29.78 -15.42
CA ILE A 148 20.22 30.83 -14.69
C ILE A 148 21.16 31.50 -13.68
N GLN A 149 21.97 30.72 -12.96
CA GLN A 149 22.94 31.26 -12.01
C GLN A 149 24.04 32.08 -12.71
N GLN A 150 24.58 31.60 -13.82
CA GLN A 150 25.60 32.33 -14.59
C GLN A 150 25.07 33.66 -15.12
N GLU A 151 23.81 33.69 -15.56
CA GLU A 151 23.14 34.91 -15.98
C GLU A 151 22.93 35.86 -14.80
N LEU A 152 22.50 35.33 -13.65
CA LEU A 152 22.34 36.10 -12.42
C LEU A 152 23.66 36.74 -11.97
N ASP A 153 24.76 35.98 -11.98
CA ASP A 153 26.10 36.46 -11.60
C ASP A 153 26.59 37.57 -12.56
N SER A 154 26.29 37.44 -13.87
CA SER A 154 26.57 38.48 -14.87
C SER A 154 25.77 39.76 -14.62
N LEU A 155 24.47 39.64 -14.34
CA LEU A 155 23.61 40.77 -14.01
C LEU A 155 24.08 41.48 -12.74
N TRP A 156 24.42 40.74 -11.68
CA TRP A 156 24.93 41.34 -10.44
C TRP A 156 26.27 42.04 -10.62
N THR A 157 27.14 41.52 -11.49
CA THR A 157 28.40 42.20 -11.86
C THR A 157 28.12 43.54 -12.54
N GLN A 158 27.21 43.57 -13.52
CA GLN A 158 26.82 44.81 -14.21
C GLN A 158 26.13 45.82 -13.27
N ILE A 159 25.27 45.33 -12.37
CA ILE A 159 24.63 46.15 -11.34
C ILE A 159 25.69 46.78 -10.44
N ALA A 160 26.68 46.02 -9.97
CA ALA A 160 27.73 46.53 -9.09
C ALA A 160 28.58 47.63 -9.76
N GLU A 161 28.94 47.46 -11.04
CA GLU A 161 29.71 48.46 -11.81
C GLU A 161 28.92 49.77 -12.00
N LEU A 162 27.62 49.67 -12.31
CA LEU A 162 26.75 50.83 -12.45
C LEU A 162 26.46 51.50 -11.10
N GLU A 163 26.24 50.73 -10.04
CA GLU A 163 26.06 51.25 -8.68
C GLU A 163 27.30 52.01 -8.24
N GLN A 164 28.50 51.49 -8.51
CA GLN A 164 29.75 52.19 -8.21
C GLN A 164 29.79 53.54 -8.93
N SER A 165 29.51 53.57 -10.24
CA SER A 165 29.52 54.81 -11.04
C SER A 165 28.51 55.84 -10.55
N VAL A 166 27.29 55.41 -10.22
CA VAL A 166 26.23 56.27 -9.68
C VAL A 166 26.60 56.78 -8.28
N ASN A 167 27.11 55.90 -7.40
CA ASN A 167 27.51 56.26 -6.04
C ASN A 167 28.69 57.22 -6.00
N GLU A 168 29.69 57.04 -6.87
CA GLU A 168 30.82 57.95 -7.02
C GLU A 168 30.35 59.36 -7.39
N TRP A 169 29.43 59.48 -8.37
CA TRP A 169 28.85 60.77 -8.71
C TRP A 169 28.00 61.36 -7.57
N SER A 170 27.13 60.56 -6.95
CA SER A 170 26.27 60.99 -5.84
C SER A 170 27.07 61.44 -4.61
N SER A 171 28.23 60.85 -4.35
CA SER A 171 29.10 61.22 -3.21
C SER A 171 29.58 62.68 -3.27
N HIS A 172 29.71 63.23 -4.48
CA HIS A 172 30.07 64.62 -4.72
C HIS A 172 28.86 65.58 -4.69
N HIS A 173 27.63 65.05 -4.58
CA HIS A 173 26.38 65.81 -4.72
C HIS A 173 25.43 65.53 -3.56
N GLY A 174 25.66 66.18 -2.41
CA GLY A 174 24.99 65.87 -1.13
C GLY A 174 23.46 66.00 -1.08
N TRP A 175 22.80 66.59 -2.08
CA TRP A 175 21.34 66.61 -2.20
C TRP A 175 20.76 65.24 -2.58
N THR A 176 21.54 64.39 -3.26
CA THR A 176 21.13 63.05 -3.68
C THR A 176 20.74 62.15 -2.51
N LYS A 177 21.35 62.35 -1.33
CA LYS A 177 21.00 61.65 -0.07
C LYS A 177 19.58 61.97 0.44
N ARG A 178 18.96 63.04 -0.07
CA ARG A 178 17.60 63.49 0.25
C ARG A 178 16.65 63.29 -0.93
N ALA A 179 17.09 62.63 -2.01
CA ALA A 179 16.23 62.32 -3.14
C ALA A 179 15.15 61.32 -2.72
N THR A 180 13.90 61.60 -3.08
CA THR A 180 12.73 60.76 -2.79
C THR A 180 12.27 59.97 -4.01
N LYS A 181 12.92 60.18 -5.16
CA LYS A 181 12.63 59.52 -6.44
C LYS A 181 13.95 58.97 -7.02
N PRO A 182 13.88 58.02 -7.96
CA PRO A 182 15.05 57.58 -8.72
C PRO A 182 15.78 58.75 -9.40
N LEU A 183 17.12 58.68 -9.49
CA LEU A 183 17.96 59.78 -9.97
C LEU A 183 17.70 60.13 -11.44
N ASP A 184 17.21 59.18 -12.23
CA ASP A 184 16.77 59.34 -13.61
C ASP A 184 15.57 60.28 -13.79
N GLN A 185 14.84 60.58 -12.71
CA GLN A 185 13.66 61.46 -12.76
C GLN A 185 13.97 62.94 -12.45
N TYR A 186 15.25 63.29 -12.28
CA TYR A 186 15.67 64.66 -12.00
C TYR A 186 16.39 65.29 -13.20
N ASP A 187 15.86 66.40 -13.70
CA ASP A 187 16.45 67.13 -14.84
C ASP A 187 17.88 67.66 -14.55
N SER A 188 18.18 67.88 -13.27
CA SER A 188 19.49 68.34 -12.78
C SER A 188 20.59 67.26 -12.76
N VAL A 189 20.23 65.99 -12.97
CA VAL A 189 21.19 64.87 -13.02
C VAL A 189 21.76 64.76 -14.44
N PRO A 190 23.08 64.57 -14.63
CA PRO A 190 23.66 64.43 -15.97
C PRO A 190 22.99 63.30 -16.77
N PRO A 191 22.86 63.44 -18.10
CA PRO A 191 22.27 62.41 -18.96
C PRO A 191 22.91 61.03 -18.75
N GLU A 192 24.22 60.95 -18.56
CA GLU A 192 24.92 59.67 -18.36
C GLU A 192 24.50 58.99 -17.05
N ILE A 193 24.31 59.75 -15.97
CA ILE A 193 23.90 59.24 -14.66
C ILE A 193 22.42 58.86 -14.65
N ARG A 194 21.56 59.62 -15.34
CA ARG A 194 20.16 59.24 -15.53
C ARG A 194 20.04 57.93 -16.31
N GLN A 195 20.82 57.77 -17.37
CA GLN A 195 20.85 56.52 -18.14
C GLN A 195 21.34 55.35 -17.28
N ALA A 196 22.39 55.54 -16.48
CA ALA A 196 22.89 54.53 -15.55
C ALA A 196 21.84 54.15 -14.47
N SER A 197 21.17 55.14 -13.85
CA SER A 197 20.10 54.93 -12.85
C SER A 197 18.89 54.18 -13.41
N SER A 198 18.46 54.52 -14.62
CA SER A 198 17.37 53.83 -15.32
C SER A 198 17.76 52.39 -15.65
N THR A 199 18.96 52.18 -16.21
CA THR A 199 19.49 50.84 -16.52
C THR A 199 19.62 49.98 -15.27
N LEU A 200 20.07 50.57 -14.15
CA LEU A 200 20.16 49.89 -12.86
C LEU A 200 18.82 49.33 -12.40
N SER A 201 17.75 50.13 -12.53
CA SER A 201 16.40 49.73 -12.13
C SER A 201 15.92 48.54 -12.96
N THR A 202 16.13 48.56 -14.28
CA THR A 202 15.79 47.45 -15.17
C THR A 202 16.60 46.18 -14.87
N LEU A 203 17.91 46.30 -14.66
CA LEU A 203 18.76 45.14 -14.34
C LEU A 203 18.39 44.51 -13.00
N LYS A 204 18.01 45.31 -11.99
CA LYS A 204 17.54 44.81 -10.69
C LYS A 204 16.21 44.08 -10.79
N GLU A 205 15.28 44.56 -11.62
CA GLU A 205 14.03 43.85 -11.90
C GLU A 205 14.29 42.51 -12.62
N GLN A 206 15.17 42.51 -13.63
CA GLN A 206 15.58 41.28 -14.33
C GLN A 206 16.25 40.29 -13.38
N ALA A 207 17.19 40.73 -12.55
CA ALA A 207 17.85 39.90 -11.56
C ALA A 207 16.85 39.33 -10.53
N SER A 208 15.86 40.12 -10.11
CA SER A 208 14.80 39.66 -9.19
C SER A 208 13.89 38.62 -9.84
N SER A 209 13.53 38.81 -11.12
CA SER A 209 12.74 37.86 -11.91
C SER A 209 13.47 36.55 -12.21
N LEU A 210 14.78 36.60 -12.45
CA LEU A 210 15.63 35.41 -12.58
C LEU A 210 15.84 34.73 -11.22
N ARG A 211 15.97 35.50 -10.14
CA ARG A 211 16.12 34.96 -8.79
C ARG A 211 14.89 34.18 -8.34
N SER A 212 13.68 34.63 -8.66
CA SER A 212 12.45 33.92 -8.31
C SER A 212 12.27 32.59 -9.03
N GLN A 213 13.05 32.32 -10.09
CA GLN A 213 13.08 31.02 -10.78
C GLN A 213 14.02 30.01 -10.09
N LEU A 214 14.88 30.46 -9.16
CA LEU A 214 15.76 29.59 -8.39
C LEU A 214 15.05 29.11 -7.12
N PRO A 215 15.08 27.80 -6.80
CA PRO A 215 14.59 27.29 -5.53
C PRO A 215 15.35 27.86 -4.32
N ASP A 216 14.65 28.11 -3.21
CA ASP A 216 15.24 28.67 -1.98
C ASP A 216 16.31 27.76 -1.34
N ASP A 217 16.23 26.44 -1.57
CA ASP A 217 17.17 25.42 -1.09
C ASP A 217 18.48 25.37 -1.91
N LEU A 218 18.56 26.13 -3.00
CA LEU A 218 19.67 26.15 -3.96
C LEU A 218 20.67 27.28 -3.68
N TYR A 219 21.15 27.41 -2.44
CA TYR A 219 22.40 28.13 -2.19
C TYR A 219 23.57 27.25 -2.65
N TRP A 220 24.19 27.62 -3.77
CA TRP A 220 25.32 26.90 -4.39
C TRP A 220 26.50 26.63 -3.44
N ASN A 221 26.69 27.51 -2.45
CA ASN A 221 27.71 27.42 -1.41
C ASN A 221 27.20 26.86 -0.08
N SER A 222 25.91 26.52 0.03
CA SER A 222 25.37 25.87 1.23
C SER A 222 25.75 24.38 1.21
N PRO A 223 26.33 23.84 2.30
CA PRO A 223 26.56 22.41 2.42
C PRO A 223 25.24 21.67 2.21
N PHE A 224 25.30 20.51 1.54
CA PHE A 224 24.16 19.61 1.45
C PHE A 224 23.60 19.37 2.85
N LYS A 225 22.39 19.87 3.12
CA LYS A 225 21.71 19.61 4.38
C LYS A 225 21.17 18.19 4.27
N LYS A 226 21.75 17.26 5.02
CA LYS A 226 21.28 15.87 5.09
C LYS A 226 19.80 15.90 5.46
N HIS A 227 18.94 15.31 4.64
CA HIS A 227 17.54 15.13 4.99
C HIS A 227 17.43 13.99 6.02
N PHE A 228 16.46 14.09 6.92
CA PHE A 228 16.20 13.00 7.85
C PHE A 228 15.63 11.81 7.07
N HIS A 229 16.22 10.63 7.26
CA HIS A 229 15.66 9.40 6.72
C HIS A 229 14.53 8.92 7.63
N PHE A 230 13.29 8.88 7.12
CA PHE A 230 12.15 8.33 7.88
C PHE A 230 12.11 6.81 7.73
N VAL A 231 13.05 6.12 8.36
CA VAL A 231 13.13 4.65 8.35
C VAL A 231 12.65 4.11 9.67
N TYR A 232 11.67 3.21 9.65
CA TYR A 232 11.16 2.49 10.81
C TYR A 232 11.41 1.01 10.61
N ALA A 233 12.00 0.35 11.59
CA ALA A 233 12.32 -1.07 11.53
C ALA A 233 11.82 -1.78 12.78
N ILE A 234 11.16 -2.91 12.58
CA ILE A 234 10.91 -3.93 13.60
C ILE A 234 11.78 -5.15 13.30
N LEU A 235 11.93 -6.02 14.29
CA LEU A 235 12.52 -7.35 14.08
C LEU A 235 11.43 -8.34 13.67
N GLY A 236 11.81 -9.40 12.97
CA GLY A 236 11.04 -10.63 12.82
C GLY A 236 11.63 -11.74 13.69
N ASN A 237 11.13 -12.95 13.54
CA ASN A 237 11.60 -14.07 14.34
C ASN A 237 13.01 -14.55 13.93
N HIS A 238 13.42 -14.34 12.68
CA HIS A 238 14.75 -14.73 12.20
C HIS A 238 15.87 -13.88 12.81
N GLU A 239 15.66 -12.58 13.01
CA GLU A 239 16.66 -11.68 13.66
C GLU A 239 17.10 -12.16 15.05
N LEU A 240 16.28 -12.97 15.72
CA LEU A 240 16.55 -13.49 17.05
C LEU A 240 17.48 -14.72 17.03
N TRP A 241 17.66 -15.39 15.88
CA TRP A 241 18.32 -16.70 15.79
C TRP A 241 19.81 -16.69 16.11
N ASP A 242 20.47 -15.53 16.00
CA ASP A 242 21.89 -15.38 16.33
C ASP A 242 22.14 -15.13 17.83
N PHE A 243 21.06 -15.03 18.62
CA PHE A 243 21.11 -14.64 20.03
C PHE A 243 20.63 -15.77 20.94
N ASN A 244 21.19 -15.79 22.16
CA ASN A 244 20.82 -16.76 23.20
C ASN A 244 19.73 -16.22 24.15
N ASN A 245 19.39 -14.93 24.06
CA ASN A 245 18.31 -14.31 24.81
C ASN A 245 17.81 -13.06 24.09
N LEU A 246 16.55 -12.72 24.32
CA LEU A 246 15.88 -11.58 23.70
C LEU A 246 16.56 -10.24 24.06
N ASP A 247 16.95 -10.03 25.31
CA ASP A 247 17.50 -8.74 25.76
C ASP A 247 18.80 -8.36 25.04
N ASP A 248 19.71 -9.32 24.84
CA ASP A 248 20.94 -9.10 24.07
C ASP A 248 20.65 -8.78 22.61
N CYS A 249 19.66 -9.45 22.02
CA CYS A 249 19.19 -9.14 20.67
C CYS A 249 18.68 -7.70 20.58
N ILE A 250 17.74 -7.32 21.45
CA ILE A 250 17.14 -5.98 21.45
C ILE A 250 18.18 -4.90 21.67
N ARG A 251 19.11 -5.07 22.63
CA ARG A 251 20.22 -4.13 22.84
C ARG A 251 21.10 -3.98 21.61
N SER A 252 21.46 -5.08 20.96
CA SER A 252 22.33 -5.06 19.78
C SER A 252 21.70 -4.32 18.60
N TYR A 253 20.42 -4.58 18.32
CA TYR A 253 19.68 -3.86 17.27
C TYR A 253 19.38 -2.41 17.63
N GLN A 254 19.13 -2.10 18.90
CA GLN A 254 18.98 -0.73 19.37
C GLN A 254 20.26 0.08 19.13
N ASP A 255 21.43 -0.47 19.47
CA ASP A 255 22.73 0.16 19.21
C ASP A 255 23.00 0.35 17.71
N LEU A 256 22.67 -0.65 16.89
CA LEU A 256 22.81 -0.57 15.43
C LEU A 256 21.92 0.53 14.84
N PHE A 257 20.64 0.51 15.16
CA PHE A 257 19.67 1.44 14.59
C PHE A 257 19.88 2.87 15.10
N GLN A 258 20.30 3.06 16.35
CA GLN A 258 20.70 4.37 16.86
C GLN A 258 21.89 4.95 16.07
N LYS A 259 22.92 4.15 15.76
CA LYS A 259 24.08 4.59 14.97
C LYS A 259 23.72 4.98 13.54
N LEU A 260 22.69 4.34 12.98
CA LEU A 260 22.23 4.56 11.60
C LEU A 260 21.08 5.55 11.48
N GLU A 261 20.62 6.13 12.59
CA GLU A 261 19.46 7.03 12.64
C GLU A 261 18.17 6.35 12.11
N ILE A 262 18.03 5.05 12.36
CA ILE A 262 16.82 4.27 12.05
C ILE A 262 15.92 4.22 13.27
N CYS A 263 14.61 4.38 13.05
CA CYS A 263 13.60 4.29 14.09
C CYS A 263 13.34 2.84 14.51
N PHE A 264 13.89 2.39 15.64
CA PHE A 264 13.70 1.03 16.12
C PHE A 264 12.40 0.87 16.90
N LEU A 265 11.51 0.01 16.40
CA LEU A 265 10.24 -0.28 17.03
C LEU A 265 10.25 -1.68 17.67
N HIS A 266 10.14 -1.71 19.00
CA HIS A 266 10.01 -2.92 19.80
C HIS A 266 9.04 -2.68 20.95
N ASN A 267 7.75 -2.92 20.68
CA ASN A 267 6.63 -2.70 21.61
C ASN A 267 6.52 -1.23 22.08
N ASN A 268 6.80 -0.29 21.19
CA ASN A 268 6.75 1.15 21.42
C ASN A 268 6.07 1.89 20.25
N ILE A 269 5.87 3.19 20.45
CA ILE A 269 5.18 4.09 19.53
C ILE A 269 6.18 5.14 19.07
N ALA A 270 6.15 5.47 17.78
CA ALA A 270 6.82 6.62 17.21
C ALA A 270 5.82 7.51 16.47
N TRP A 271 6.24 8.75 16.23
CA TRP A 271 5.43 9.77 15.60
C TRP A 271 6.18 10.33 14.40
N PHE A 272 5.47 10.55 13.30
CA PHE A 272 5.96 11.39 12.23
C PHE A 272 4.93 12.43 11.84
N GLY A 273 5.39 13.66 11.63
CA GLY A 273 4.54 14.78 11.24
C GLY A 273 5.35 16.06 11.05
N LYS A 274 4.66 17.12 10.65
CA LYS A 274 5.24 18.45 10.45
C LYS A 274 4.79 19.33 11.61
N THR A 275 5.72 19.75 12.46
CA THR A 275 5.47 20.73 13.53
C THR A 275 6.13 22.05 13.15
N ASN A 276 5.36 23.13 13.04
CA ASN A 276 5.86 24.47 12.68
C ASN A 276 6.74 24.50 11.41
N GLY A 277 6.38 23.72 10.39
CA GLY A 277 7.17 23.65 9.16
C GLY A 277 8.37 22.69 9.18
N ILE A 278 8.67 22.08 10.33
CA ILE A 278 9.80 21.16 10.54
C ILE A 278 9.27 19.73 10.70
N PHE A 279 9.81 18.78 9.94
CA PHE A 279 9.49 17.37 10.16
C PHE A 279 10.14 16.87 11.47
N CYS A 280 9.34 16.22 12.31
CA CYS A 280 9.79 15.62 13.56
C CYS A 280 9.69 14.08 13.51
N ASN A 281 10.66 13.42 14.14
CA ASN A 281 10.67 11.98 14.43
C ASN A 281 11.04 11.87 15.92
N ASP A 282 10.09 11.49 16.77
CA ASP A 282 10.31 11.41 18.22
C ASP A 282 9.76 10.09 18.77
N TYR A 283 10.54 9.50 19.68
CA TYR A 283 10.25 8.21 20.31
C TYR A 283 9.36 8.36 21.55
N THR A 284 9.33 9.53 22.19
CA THR A 284 8.60 9.70 23.45
C THR A 284 8.42 11.18 23.79
N HIS A 285 7.34 11.81 23.31
CA HIS A 285 6.74 12.93 24.05
C HIS A 285 5.22 12.79 24.04
N HIS A 286 4.65 12.67 25.25
CA HIS A 286 3.24 12.99 25.50
C HIS A 286 2.94 14.38 24.89
N PRO A 287 1.74 14.63 24.33
CA PRO A 287 1.35 15.93 23.77
C PRO A 287 1.35 17.12 24.76
N GLN A 288 1.81 16.94 26.00
CA GLN A 288 1.69 17.95 27.06
C GLN A 288 2.80 19.01 27.10
N LEU A 289 3.79 19.00 26.18
CA LEU A 289 4.93 19.93 26.26
C LEU A 289 5.27 20.71 24.98
N LEU A 290 4.38 20.76 23.98
CA LEU A 290 4.54 21.64 22.80
C LEU A 290 3.41 22.66 22.63
N ILE A 291 2.56 22.82 23.64
CA ILE A 291 1.62 23.94 23.75
C ILE A 291 2.07 24.78 24.95
N GLU A 292 3.19 25.49 24.81
CA GLU A 292 3.44 26.65 25.65
C GLU A 292 4.35 27.63 24.88
N ASP A 293 3.82 28.84 24.74
CA ASP A 293 4.44 30.09 24.30
C ASP A 293 4.89 30.24 22.83
N SER A 294 3.90 30.62 22.01
CA SER A 294 4.03 31.91 21.34
C SER A 294 2.65 32.56 21.17
N ALA A 295 2.29 33.41 22.13
CA ALA A 295 1.45 34.55 21.83
C ALA A 295 2.18 35.36 20.74
N VAL A 296 1.72 35.23 19.49
CA VAL A 296 2.12 36.14 18.41
C VAL A 296 0.94 37.05 18.18
N ASP A 297 1.22 38.34 18.34
CA ASP A 297 0.30 39.44 18.16
C ASP A 297 -0.49 39.33 16.85
N ASN A 298 -1.81 39.54 16.99
CA ASN A 298 -2.70 39.85 15.88
C ASN A 298 -2.30 41.21 15.27
N ASP A 299 -1.40 41.22 14.28
CA ASP A 299 -1.46 42.20 13.19
C ASP A 299 -0.44 41.89 12.08
N SER A 300 -0.87 41.09 11.09
CA SER A 300 -0.52 41.33 9.68
C SER A 300 -1.30 40.37 8.81
N ALA A 301 -2.12 40.91 7.90
CA ALA A 301 -2.75 40.17 6.84
C ALA A 301 -1.70 39.55 5.91
N ILE A 302 -1.36 38.28 6.15
CA ILE A 302 -0.51 37.45 5.29
C ILE A 302 -1.18 36.08 5.16
N ASP A 303 -1.77 35.87 3.98
CA ASP A 303 -2.10 34.61 3.32
C ASP A 303 -2.84 33.53 4.16
N ASP A 304 -4.16 33.70 4.30
CA ASP A 304 -5.10 32.78 4.96
C ASP A 304 -5.08 31.34 4.39
N ASP A 305 -4.57 31.13 3.17
CA ASP A 305 -4.49 29.81 2.55
C ASP A 305 -3.35 28.94 3.12
N PHE A 306 -2.22 29.52 3.57
CA PHE A 306 -1.06 28.73 4.01
C PHE A 306 -1.21 28.18 5.43
N HIS A 307 -1.90 28.92 6.31
CA HIS A 307 -2.15 28.48 7.68
C HIS A 307 -3.20 27.36 7.77
N TYR A 308 -4.20 27.35 6.88
CA TYR A 308 -5.25 26.34 6.89
C TYR A 308 -4.71 24.91 6.63
N TYR A 309 -3.70 24.76 5.77
CA TYR A 309 -3.09 23.44 5.49
C TYR A 309 -1.98 23.06 6.48
N SER A 310 -1.37 24.01 7.19
CA SER A 310 -0.30 23.74 8.16
C SER A 310 -0.75 22.89 9.36
N HIS A 311 -2.01 23.02 9.78
CA HIS A 311 -2.63 22.22 10.85
C HIS A 311 -3.21 20.89 10.34
N ILE A 312 -3.30 20.72 9.02
CA ILE A 312 -3.86 19.54 8.34
C ILE A 312 -2.79 18.46 8.07
N PHE A 313 -1.51 18.75 8.30
CA PHE A 313 -0.44 17.75 8.34
C PHE A 313 -0.56 16.86 9.58
N GLN A 314 -1.59 16.01 9.56
CA GLN A 314 -1.93 15.07 10.62
C GLN A 314 -0.74 14.13 10.84
N SER A 315 -0.10 14.29 11.99
CA SER A 315 0.94 13.38 12.43
C SER A 315 0.39 11.96 12.47
N VAL A 316 0.98 11.06 11.72
CA VAL A 316 0.64 9.64 11.76
C VAL A 316 1.39 9.03 12.93
N MET A 317 0.69 8.18 13.68
CA MET A 317 1.28 7.37 14.73
C MET A 317 1.75 6.06 14.13
N ILE A 318 2.92 5.57 14.54
CA ILE A 318 3.37 4.21 14.22
C ILE A 318 3.56 3.47 15.53
N VAL A 319 2.89 2.34 15.71
CA VAL A 319 3.19 1.38 16.79
C VAL A 319 3.82 0.15 16.16
N GLY A 320 4.91 -0.36 16.74
CA GLY A 320 5.57 -1.52 16.15
C GLY A 320 6.35 -2.41 17.10
N GLY A 321 6.54 -3.65 16.67
CA GLY A 321 7.28 -4.70 17.35
C GLY A 321 7.16 -6.02 16.59
N ILE A 322 7.73 -7.11 17.11
CA ILE A 322 7.61 -8.43 16.48
C ILE A 322 6.14 -8.89 16.40
N GLY A 323 5.31 -8.51 17.39
CA GLY A 323 3.96 -9.04 17.55
C GLY A 323 4.03 -10.52 17.95
N PHE A 324 4.74 -10.84 19.02
CA PHE A 324 5.02 -12.23 19.44
C PHE A 324 3.77 -13.14 19.41
N ALA A 325 3.94 -14.38 18.97
CA ALA A 325 2.88 -15.32 18.65
C ALA A 325 2.26 -16.05 19.86
N GLY A 326 2.04 -15.33 20.96
CA GLY A 326 1.48 -15.83 22.22
C GLY A 326 0.09 -16.46 22.09
N CYS A 327 -0.74 -15.97 21.17
CA CYS A 327 -2.07 -16.51 20.87
C CYS A 327 -2.04 -17.68 19.88
N ASN A 328 -0.91 -17.94 19.21
CA ASN A 328 -0.79 -19.00 18.24
C ASN A 328 -0.41 -20.34 18.91
N SER A 329 -1.22 -21.38 18.66
CA SER A 329 -1.02 -22.73 19.20
C SER A 329 -0.01 -23.57 18.41
N LYS A 330 0.33 -23.16 17.18
CA LYS A 330 1.18 -23.89 16.24
C LYS A 330 2.48 -23.15 15.90
N PHE A 331 2.42 -21.84 15.67
CA PHE A 331 3.59 -21.02 15.41
C PHE A 331 4.00 -20.32 16.69
N ASN A 332 4.86 -20.95 17.49
CA ASN A 332 5.28 -20.41 18.77
C ASN A 332 6.67 -20.89 19.18
N ALA A 333 7.16 -20.42 20.33
CA ALA A 333 8.48 -20.75 20.85
C ALA A 333 8.68 -22.26 21.09
N ILE A 334 7.64 -23.03 21.44
CA ILE A 334 7.77 -24.50 21.62
C ILE A 334 8.17 -25.16 20.30
N ASN A 335 7.66 -24.64 19.18
CA ASN A 335 7.94 -25.14 17.84
C ASN A 335 9.17 -24.47 17.20
N GLY A 336 10.00 -23.80 18.00
CA GLY A 336 11.35 -23.35 17.62
C GLY A 336 11.42 -22.08 16.78
N ILE A 337 10.32 -21.32 16.68
CA ILE A 337 10.27 -20.12 15.82
C ILE A 337 11.35 -19.08 16.16
N TYR A 338 11.68 -18.94 17.44
CA TYR A 338 12.70 -18.01 17.93
C TYR A 338 13.99 -18.69 18.38
N GLN A 339 14.18 -19.97 18.02
CA GLN A 339 15.33 -20.78 18.44
C GLN A 339 15.56 -20.72 19.96
N ASN A 340 16.73 -20.26 20.41
CA ASN A 340 17.11 -20.19 21.82
C ASN A 340 16.83 -18.81 22.45
N ALA A 341 16.33 -17.84 21.69
CA ALA A 341 16.25 -16.46 22.16
C ALA A 341 15.16 -16.22 23.22
N LEU A 342 14.11 -17.04 23.24
CA LEU A 342 13.08 -16.97 24.28
C LEU A 342 12.32 -18.30 24.45
N SER A 343 11.82 -18.50 25.67
CA SER A 343 10.89 -19.56 26.03
C SER A 343 9.44 -19.21 25.66
N ARG A 344 8.54 -20.21 25.70
CA ARG A 344 7.10 -19.98 25.49
C ARG A 344 6.47 -19.07 26.55
N GLN A 345 6.96 -19.11 27.78
CA GLN A 345 6.46 -18.23 28.82
C GLN A 345 6.83 -16.77 28.52
N GLU A 346 8.10 -16.51 28.21
CA GLU A 346 8.58 -15.18 27.82
C GLU A 346 7.88 -14.68 26.56
N GLU A 347 7.60 -15.56 25.58
CA GLU A 347 6.83 -15.20 24.39
C GLU A 347 5.44 -14.66 24.75
N ILE A 348 4.70 -15.38 25.60
CA ILE A 348 3.34 -14.98 26.03
C ILE A 348 3.41 -13.65 26.80
N GLU A 349 4.41 -13.46 27.66
CA GLU A 349 4.63 -12.21 28.38
C GLU A 349 4.89 -11.04 27.41
N GLN A 350 5.72 -11.25 26.39
CA GLN A 350 5.98 -10.26 25.35
C GLN A 350 4.75 -9.99 24.46
N SER A 351 3.92 -10.98 24.17
CA SER A 351 2.64 -10.79 23.48
C SER A 351 1.67 -9.93 24.30
N ASN A 352 1.61 -10.13 25.61
CA ASN A 352 0.78 -9.33 26.49
C ASN A 352 1.26 -7.87 26.58
N LEU A 353 2.59 -7.68 26.60
CA LEU A 353 3.19 -6.35 26.55
C LEU A 353 2.86 -5.64 25.23
N TRP A 354 3.07 -6.32 24.10
CA TRP A 354 2.68 -5.82 22.77
C TRP A 354 1.20 -5.41 22.73
N HIS A 355 0.30 -6.30 23.15
CA HIS A 355 -1.13 -6.04 23.13
C HIS A 355 -1.51 -4.81 23.97
N SER A 356 -0.87 -4.63 25.13
CA SER A 356 -1.06 -3.45 25.98
C SER A 356 -0.57 -2.17 25.31
N THR A 357 0.61 -2.19 24.68
CA THR A 357 1.14 -1.05 23.90
C THR A 357 0.21 -0.71 22.74
N TYR A 358 -0.24 -1.72 21.98
CA TYR A 358 -1.17 -1.55 20.86
C TYR A 358 -2.47 -0.87 21.30
N LEU A 359 -3.10 -1.35 22.39
CA LEU A 359 -4.32 -0.74 22.91
C LEU A 359 -4.11 0.71 23.38
N SER A 360 -2.96 1.01 23.97
CA SER A 360 -2.61 2.38 24.36
C SER A 360 -2.41 3.30 23.14
N ALA A 361 -1.67 2.83 22.14
CA ALA A 361 -1.45 3.55 20.88
C ALA A 361 -2.78 3.83 20.17
N LEU A 362 -3.64 2.83 20.12
CA LEU A 362 -4.97 2.91 19.54
C LEU A 362 -5.86 3.93 20.26
N ALA A 363 -5.89 3.90 21.60
CA ALA A 363 -6.65 4.86 22.40
C ALA A 363 -6.15 6.29 22.16
N SER A 364 -4.82 6.48 22.12
CA SER A 364 -4.20 7.76 21.81
C SER A 364 -4.51 8.25 20.39
N ALA A 365 -4.42 7.37 19.38
CA ALA A 365 -4.74 7.69 18.00
C ALA A 365 -6.20 8.10 17.84
N LYS A 366 -7.13 7.39 18.49
CA LYS A 366 -8.56 7.75 18.52
C LYS A 366 -8.80 9.09 19.19
N ALA A 367 -8.20 9.33 20.36
CA ALA A 367 -8.37 10.57 21.11
C ALA A 367 -7.87 11.80 20.33
N GLN A 368 -6.84 11.62 19.49
CA GLN A 368 -6.23 12.68 18.71
C GLN A 368 -6.72 12.74 17.26
N ASN A 369 -7.65 11.85 16.87
CA ASN A 369 -8.11 11.69 15.49
C ASN A 369 -6.96 11.52 14.47
N LYS A 370 -6.00 10.66 14.81
CA LYS A 370 -4.81 10.37 14.00
C LYS A 370 -4.88 8.97 13.42
N LEU A 371 -4.29 8.82 12.23
CA LEU A 371 -4.03 7.51 11.64
C LEU A 371 -2.98 6.76 12.46
N LEU A 372 -3.22 5.48 12.72
CA LEU A 372 -2.27 4.58 13.38
C LEU A 372 -1.78 3.52 12.39
N ILE A 373 -0.49 3.55 12.08
CA ILE A 373 0.19 2.43 11.44
C ILE A 373 0.55 1.41 12.52
N VAL A 374 0.13 0.16 12.31
CA VAL A 374 0.43 -0.99 13.16
C VAL A 374 1.41 -1.86 12.38
N LEU A 375 2.68 -1.83 12.77
CA LEU A 375 3.77 -2.54 12.11
C LEU A 375 4.18 -3.74 12.98
N THR A 376 3.72 -4.94 12.62
CA THR A 376 4.14 -6.19 13.26
C THR A 376 4.86 -7.10 12.28
N HIS A 377 5.67 -8.03 12.77
CA HIS A 377 6.22 -9.05 11.90
C HIS A 377 5.22 -10.19 11.75
N ASN A 378 4.81 -10.76 12.88
CA ASN A 378 3.76 -11.77 12.88
C ASN A 378 2.40 -11.14 12.54
N PRO A 379 1.55 -11.83 11.76
CA PRO A 379 0.16 -11.47 11.53
C PRO A 379 -0.62 -11.19 12.82
N ILE A 380 -1.66 -10.34 12.72
CA ILE A 380 -2.50 -9.92 13.85
C ILE A 380 -3.02 -11.09 14.70
N PHE A 381 -3.33 -12.20 14.06
CA PHE A 381 -3.90 -13.39 14.67
C PHE A 381 -2.96 -14.13 15.60
N ASP A 382 -1.65 -13.91 15.45
CA ASP A 382 -0.65 -14.57 16.26
C ASP A 382 -0.57 -13.95 17.66
N TRP A 383 -0.91 -12.67 17.77
CA TRP A 383 -0.85 -11.90 19.02
C TRP A 383 -2.22 -11.43 19.52
N GLN A 384 -3.29 -11.58 18.73
CA GLN A 384 -4.67 -11.29 19.15
C GLN A 384 -5.63 -12.40 18.70
N ALA A 385 -6.21 -13.12 19.66
CA ALA A 385 -7.11 -14.25 19.40
C ALA A 385 -8.40 -13.84 18.67
N THR A 386 -8.99 -12.71 19.07
CA THR A 386 -10.22 -12.14 18.47
C THR A 386 -9.94 -10.72 17.99
N PRO A 387 -9.38 -10.55 16.79
CA PRO A 387 -9.10 -9.23 16.26
C PRO A 387 -10.39 -8.47 15.96
N ALA A 388 -10.52 -7.32 16.60
CA ALA A 388 -11.50 -6.32 16.21
C ALA A 388 -10.78 -5.31 15.30
N PHE A 389 -11.18 -5.25 14.04
CA PHE A 389 -10.60 -4.29 13.11
C PHE A 389 -11.16 -2.90 13.36
N LEU A 390 -10.27 -1.89 13.32
CA LEU A 390 -10.58 -0.54 13.77
C LEU A 390 -10.24 0.48 12.69
N SER A 391 -11.18 1.41 12.51
CA SER A 391 -11.26 2.31 11.36
C SER A 391 -10.15 3.35 11.23
N ASN A 392 -9.29 3.48 12.24
CA ASN A 392 -8.17 4.41 12.27
C ASN A 392 -6.81 3.70 12.15
N CYS A 393 -6.79 2.41 11.79
CA CYS A 393 -5.58 1.60 11.75
C CYS A 393 -5.25 1.11 10.33
N ILE A 394 -3.96 1.13 9.98
CA ILE A 394 -3.41 0.44 8.82
C ILE A 394 -2.37 -0.56 9.33
N TYR A 395 -2.54 -1.82 8.96
CA TYR A 395 -1.72 -2.93 9.43
C TYR A 395 -0.67 -3.30 8.39
N PHE A 396 0.53 -3.63 8.84
CA PHE A 396 1.61 -4.21 8.05
C PHE A 396 2.10 -5.47 8.74
N SER A 397 2.29 -6.55 7.99
CA SER A 397 2.83 -7.81 8.52
C SER A 397 3.68 -8.58 7.50
N GLY A 398 4.55 -9.45 8.01
CA GLY A 398 5.38 -10.39 7.26
C GLY A 398 5.08 -11.85 7.65
N HIS A 399 6.15 -12.64 7.89
CA HIS A 399 6.19 -13.99 8.47
C HIS A 399 5.70 -15.13 7.56
N THR A 400 4.66 -14.87 6.77
CA THR A 400 3.93 -15.91 6.03
C THR A 400 4.56 -16.26 4.68
N HIS A 401 5.45 -15.41 4.17
CA HIS A 401 6.01 -15.42 2.81
C HIS A 401 4.94 -15.39 1.70
N ARG A 402 3.74 -14.93 2.03
CA ARG A 402 2.57 -14.97 1.15
C ARG A 402 2.04 -13.58 0.93
N ASN A 403 2.18 -13.09 -0.30
CA ASN A 403 1.73 -11.75 -0.62
C ASN A 403 0.21 -11.67 -0.67
N PHE A 404 -0.38 -10.95 0.29
CA PHE A 404 -1.80 -10.60 0.29
C PHE A 404 -2.02 -9.16 0.75
N PHE A 405 -3.09 -8.57 0.23
CA PHE A 405 -3.58 -7.26 0.64
C PHE A 405 -5.07 -7.39 0.92
N GLN A 406 -5.49 -6.95 2.09
CA GLN A 406 -6.89 -6.91 2.47
C GLN A 406 -7.30 -5.47 2.70
N ALA A 407 -8.37 -5.07 2.03
CA ALA A 407 -9.00 -3.78 2.24
C ALA A 407 -10.50 -3.97 2.37
N GLU A 408 -11.04 -3.50 3.48
CA GLU A 408 -12.47 -3.40 3.73
C GLU A 408 -12.81 -1.93 3.93
N PRO A 409 -12.99 -1.15 2.84
CA PRO A 409 -13.21 0.30 2.92
C PRO A 409 -14.42 0.69 3.78
N ASN A 410 -15.44 -0.17 3.81
CA ASN A 410 -16.64 0.04 4.64
C ASN A 410 -16.35 -0.06 6.14
N GLN A 411 -15.31 -0.81 6.51
CA GLN A 411 -14.82 -0.95 7.89
C GLN A 411 -13.59 -0.06 8.16
N ASN A 412 -13.13 0.69 7.14
CA ASN A 412 -11.86 1.42 7.11
C ASN A 412 -10.68 0.54 7.58
N PHE A 413 -10.63 -0.70 7.12
CA PHE A 413 -9.57 -1.65 7.44
C PHE A 413 -8.66 -1.85 6.23
N TYR A 414 -7.35 -1.79 6.47
CA TYR A 414 -6.30 -1.99 5.47
C TYR A 414 -5.17 -2.81 6.09
N CYS A 415 -4.83 -3.94 5.48
CA CYS A 415 -3.73 -4.80 5.90
C CYS A 415 -2.83 -5.10 4.70
N TYR A 416 -1.58 -4.65 4.80
CA TYR A 416 -0.53 -4.80 3.79
C TYR A 416 0.42 -5.91 4.21
N ALA A 417 0.38 -7.03 3.49
CA ALA A 417 1.32 -8.13 3.60
C ALA A 417 1.75 -8.61 2.20
N ASP A 418 1.69 -7.71 1.22
CA ASP A 418 1.87 -7.95 -0.22
C ASP A 418 3.24 -7.48 -0.77
N ASN A 419 4.26 -7.45 0.10
CA ASN A 419 5.68 -7.29 -0.27
C ASN A 419 6.65 -8.12 0.61
N GLN A 420 6.24 -9.35 0.92
CA GLN A 420 7.06 -10.40 1.53
C GLN A 420 7.89 -11.09 0.45
N ILE A 421 9.22 -11.04 0.54
CA ILE A 421 10.10 -11.63 -0.48
C ILE A 421 10.22 -13.16 -0.31
N GLY A 422 10.29 -13.63 0.93
CA GLY A 422 10.45 -15.03 1.28
C GLY A 422 11.80 -15.62 0.83
N TYR A 423 11.99 -16.92 1.07
CA TYR A 423 13.27 -17.60 0.85
C TYR A 423 13.73 -17.68 -0.61
N HIS A 424 12.81 -17.61 -1.57
CA HIS A 424 13.10 -17.81 -3.00
C HIS A 424 12.74 -16.61 -3.87
N GLY A 425 12.17 -15.54 -3.29
CA GLY A 425 11.85 -14.34 -4.04
C GLY A 425 13.09 -13.63 -4.55
N THR A 426 13.06 -13.18 -5.81
CA THR A 426 14.18 -12.50 -6.48
C THR A 426 13.89 -11.04 -6.82
N HIS A 427 12.69 -10.56 -6.53
CA HIS A 427 12.20 -9.22 -6.91
C HIS A 427 12.29 -8.26 -5.71
N PHE A 428 13.51 -7.86 -5.37
CA PHE A 428 13.79 -6.94 -4.27
C PHE A 428 13.40 -5.52 -4.67
N HIS A 429 12.33 -4.99 -4.08
CA HIS A 429 11.93 -3.59 -4.22
C HIS A 429 11.13 -3.15 -3.01
N LEU A 430 11.28 -1.89 -2.59
CA LEU A 430 10.36 -1.26 -1.66
C LEU A 430 9.03 -1.03 -2.38
N LYS A 431 7.93 -1.49 -1.79
CA LYS A 431 6.60 -1.30 -2.36
C LYS A 431 6.00 -0.01 -1.85
N ARG A 432 5.72 0.92 -2.77
CA ARG A 432 4.97 2.14 -2.50
C ARG A 432 3.53 1.77 -2.15
N ILE A 433 3.01 2.33 -1.06
CA ILE A 433 1.63 2.15 -0.63
C ILE A 433 0.95 3.49 -0.38
N SER A 434 -0.38 3.50 -0.54
CA SER A 434 -1.20 4.66 -0.23
C SER A 434 -1.85 4.44 1.13
N ILE A 435 -1.42 5.20 2.15
CA ILE A 435 -2.06 5.21 3.47
C ILE A 435 -3.27 6.17 3.54
N TYR A 436 -3.59 6.84 2.43
CA TYR A 436 -4.70 7.79 2.32
C TYR A 436 -5.73 7.28 1.31
N ARG A 437 -6.98 7.76 1.39
CA ARG A 437 -8.02 7.35 0.43
C ARG A 437 -7.60 7.75 -0.98
N ASN A 438 -7.40 6.75 -1.82
CA ASN A 438 -7.30 6.94 -3.27
C ASN A 438 -8.64 7.54 -3.75
N ARG A 439 -8.59 8.52 -4.66
CA ARG A 439 -9.78 9.02 -5.35
C ARG A 439 -10.05 8.17 -6.57
N ASN A 440 -11.31 7.98 -6.94
CA ASN A 440 -11.65 7.41 -8.25
C ASN A 440 -11.09 8.35 -9.34
N PRO A 441 -10.10 7.92 -10.16
CA PRO A 441 -9.52 8.78 -11.20
C PRO A 441 -10.56 9.20 -12.26
N PHE A 442 -11.70 8.51 -12.31
CA PHE A 442 -12.79 8.76 -13.25
C PHE A 442 -14.04 9.35 -12.57
N ALA A 443 -13.93 9.86 -11.33
CA ALA A 443 -15.06 10.44 -10.59
C ALA A 443 -15.77 11.52 -11.41
N ASP A 444 -15.00 12.49 -11.91
CA ASP A 444 -15.50 13.70 -12.54
C ASP A 444 -15.85 13.53 -14.03
N TYR A 445 -15.59 12.34 -14.59
CA TYR A 445 -15.93 12.03 -15.98
C TYR A 445 -17.44 11.85 -16.11
N PRO A 446 -18.13 12.53 -17.03
CA PRO A 446 -19.51 12.20 -17.37
C PRO A 446 -19.62 10.79 -17.95
N ASP A 447 -20.84 10.27 -18.07
CA ASP A 447 -21.08 9.03 -18.82
C ASP A 447 -20.64 9.18 -20.28
N GLY A 448 -19.93 8.18 -20.81
CA GLY A 448 -19.29 8.28 -22.12
C GLY A 448 -18.16 7.27 -22.34
N CYS A 449 -17.42 7.47 -23.43
CA CYS A 449 -16.26 6.67 -23.82
C CYS A 449 -15.02 7.57 -23.90
N TYR A 450 -13.96 7.22 -23.19
CA TYR A 450 -12.76 8.04 -23.02
C TYR A 450 -11.53 7.20 -23.29
N GLU A 451 -10.57 7.75 -24.03
CA GLU A 451 -9.24 7.15 -24.13
C GLU A 451 -8.49 7.38 -22.81
N VAL A 452 -7.89 6.32 -22.26
CA VAL A 452 -7.23 6.32 -20.95
C VAL A 452 -5.86 5.66 -21.03
N SER A 453 -4.98 6.00 -20.11
CA SER A 453 -3.65 5.40 -20.01
C SER A 453 -3.66 4.08 -19.20
N SER A 454 -2.57 3.30 -19.32
CA SER A 454 -2.33 2.18 -18.41
C SER A 454 -2.27 2.64 -16.95
N THR A 455 -1.67 3.80 -16.72
CA THR A 455 -1.53 4.41 -15.38
C THR A 455 -2.90 4.73 -14.77
N ASP A 456 -3.84 5.30 -15.55
CA ASP A 456 -5.20 5.60 -15.07
C ASP A 456 -5.94 4.33 -14.66
N TYR A 457 -5.77 3.26 -15.44
CA TYR A 457 -6.36 1.95 -15.13
C TYR A 457 -5.78 1.34 -13.85
N LEU A 458 -4.46 1.38 -13.67
CA LEU A 458 -3.81 0.93 -12.43
C LEU A 458 -4.27 1.77 -11.23
N ALA A 459 -4.38 3.09 -11.39
CA ALA A 459 -4.88 4.00 -10.36
C ALA A 459 -6.34 3.69 -9.99
N PHE A 460 -7.18 3.36 -10.97
CA PHE A 460 -8.58 2.98 -10.72
C PHE A 460 -8.71 1.65 -9.97
N TYR A 461 -7.90 0.65 -10.32
CA TYR A 461 -7.89 -0.61 -9.58
C TYR A 461 -7.34 -0.46 -8.16
N ASN A 462 -6.35 0.42 -7.98
CA ASN A 462 -5.87 0.83 -6.66
C ASN A 462 -6.97 1.55 -5.85
N TYR A 463 -7.75 2.42 -6.48
CA TYR A 463 -8.94 3.03 -5.86
C TYR A 463 -9.96 1.98 -5.41
N MET A 464 -10.26 1.00 -6.28
CA MET A 464 -11.21 -0.07 -5.98
C MET A 464 -10.68 -1.10 -4.96
N CYS A 465 -9.42 -0.96 -4.54
CA CYS A 465 -8.69 -1.90 -3.70
C CYS A 465 -8.72 -3.32 -4.28
N GLU A 466 -8.58 -3.44 -5.60
CA GLU A 466 -8.63 -4.72 -6.30
C GLU A 466 -7.22 -5.08 -6.81
N PRO A 467 -6.60 -6.16 -6.29
CA PRO A 467 -5.28 -6.57 -6.73
C PRO A 467 -5.33 -7.07 -8.18
N ILE A 468 -4.39 -6.58 -8.99
CA ILE A 468 -4.15 -7.05 -10.36
C ILE A 468 -2.68 -7.32 -10.54
N ALA A 469 -2.34 -8.29 -11.40
CA ALA A 469 -0.96 -8.66 -11.70
C ALA A 469 -0.18 -7.58 -12.52
N GLY A 470 -0.78 -6.39 -12.69
CA GLY A 470 -0.30 -5.31 -13.54
C GLY A 470 -1.01 -5.26 -14.90
N ASN A 471 -0.58 -4.33 -15.75
CA ASN A 471 -1.21 -4.03 -17.04
C ASN A 471 -0.21 -4.04 -18.22
N GLY A 472 0.92 -4.74 -18.05
CA GLY A 472 2.04 -4.71 -19.01
C GLY A 472 1.69 -5.19 -20.43
N ARG A 473 0.69 -6.08 -20.59
CA ARG A 473 0.21 -6.49 -21.93
C ARG A 473 -0.48 -5.35 -22.69
N VAL A 474 -1.23 -4.51 -21.99
CA VAL A 474 -1.85 -3.30 -22.57
C VAL A 474 -0.76 -2.32 -22.97
N GLU A 475 0.20 -2.05 -22.07
CA GLU A 475 1.32 -1.15 -22.36
C GLU A 475 2.13 -1.61 -23.56
N TYR A 476 2.42 -2.91 -23.66
CA TYR A 476 3.11 -3.48 -24.81
C TYR A 476 2.36 -3.23 -26.12
N GLN A 477 1.03 -3.42 -26.14
CA GLN A 477 0.18 -3.18 -27.31
C GLN A 477 0.10 -1.69 -27.69
N LEU A 478 0.03 -0.80 -26.70
CA LEU A 478 0.03 0.65 -26.91
C LEU A 478 1.37 1.13 -27.50
N LYS A 479 2.50 0.58 -27.03
CA LYS A 479 3.84 0.89 -27.55
C LYS A 479 4.03 0.55 -29.03
N GLN A 480 3.25 -0.37 -29.60
CA GLN A 480 3.28 -0.68 -31.04
C GLN A 480 2.59 0.40 -31.91
N GLY A 481 1.98 1.43 -31.31
CA GLY A 481 1.44 2.60 -31.99
C GLY A 481 0.18 2.38 -32.84
N ASN A 482 -0.46 1.21 -32.76
CA ASN A 482 -1.64 0.84 -33.55
C ASN A 482 -2.83 0.39 -32.68
N SER A 483 -2.78 0.70 -31.39
CA SER A 483 -3.80 0.30 -30.42
C SER A 483 -4.19 1.48 -29.55
N HIS A 484 -5.46 1.51 -29.14
CA HIS A 484 -6.03 2.54 -28.28
C HIS A 484 -6.73 1.88 -27.09
N PHE A 485 -6.63 2.48 -25.92
CA PHE A 485 -7.19 1.93 -24.69
C PHE A 485 -8.28 2.87 -24.16
N TYR A 486 -9.49 2.34 -24.01
CA TYR A 486 -10.69 3.09 -23.67
C TYR A 486 -11.31 2.63 -22.36
N MET A 487 -11.88 3.58 -21.65
CA MET A 487 -12.82 3.36 -20.55
C MET A 487 -14.20 3.82 -21.01
N ILE A 488 -15.21 2.98 -20.80
CA ILE A 488 -16.62 3.33 -20.98
C ILE A 488 -17.26 3.44 -19.61
N LYS A 489 -17.87 4.58 -19.32
CA LYS A 489 -18.61 4.88 -18.08
C LYS A 489 -20.09 5.03 -18.40
N SER A 490 -20.95 4.36 -17.64
CA SER A 490 -22.40 4.57 -17.69
C SER A 490 -23.02 4.25 -16.33
N GLU A 491 -23.79 5.18 -15.77
CA GLU A 491 -24.53 4.99 -14.52
C GLU A 491 -23.65 4.49 -13.36
N GLY A 492 -22.39 4.95 -13.32
CA GLY A 492 -21.40 4.53 -12.32
C GLY A 492 -20.76 3.15 -12.57
N TYR A 493 -21.09 2.46 -13.67
CA TYR A 493 -20.40 1.26 -14.14
C TYR A 493 -19.26 1.58 -15.09
N TYR A 494 -18.21 0.76 -15.06
CA TYR A 494 -16.99 0.94 -15.83
C TYR A 494 -16.66 -0.32 -16.65
N GLY A 495 -16.21 -0.13 -17.89
CA GLY A 495 -15.65 -1.18 -18.74
C GLY A 495 -14.42 -0.68 -19.47
N PHE A 496 -13.39 -1.53 -19.59
CA PHE A 496 -12.11 -1.16 -20.19
C PHE A 496 -11.82 -1.97 -21.44
N PHE A 497 -11.49 -1.31 -22.54
CA PHE A 497 -11.42 -1.92 -23.87
C PHE A 497 -10.14 -1.51 -24.59
N LEU A 498 -9.46 -2.46 -25.21
CA LEU A 498 -8.34 -2.20 -26.11
C LEU A 498 -8.81 -2.44 -27.55
N THR A 499 -8.75 -1.42 -28.39
CA THR A 499 -8.98 -1.56 -29.83
C THR A 499 -7.65 -1.58 -30.57
N SER A 500 -7.59 -2.35 -31.66
CA SER A 500 -6.46 -2.42 -32.58
C SER A 500 -6.95 -2.85 -33.96
N LYS A 501 -6.07 -2.91 -34.96
CA LYS A 501 -6.40 -3.47 -36.29
C LYS A 501 -6.92 -4.91 -36.24
N SER A 502 -6.59 -5.67 -35.19
CA SER A 502 -7.10 -7.03 -35.02
C SER A 502 -8.56 -7.07 -34.55
N GLY A 503 -9.11 -5.93 -34.09
CA GLY A 503 -10.41 -5.77 -33.45
C GLY A 503 -10.31 -5.36 -31.97
N THR A 504 -11.38 -5.58 -31.21
CA THR A 504 -11.53 -5.11 -29.81
C THR A 504 -11.37 -6.23 -28.79
N CYS A 505 -10.69 -5.92 -27.69
CA CYS A 505 -10.57 -6.76 -26.50
C CYS A 505 -11.15 -6.04 -25.28
N ILE A 506 -11.73 -6.77 -24.33
CA ILE A 506 -12.01 -6.27 -22.99
C ILE A 506 -10.81 -6.56 -22.07
N CYS A 507 -10.48 -5.62 -21.18
CA CYS A 507 -9.40 -5.76 -20.20
C CYS A 507 -9.97 -6.15 -18.83
N ALA A 508 -9.84 -7.44 -18.50
CA ALA A 508 -10.31 -8.04 -17.26
C ALA A 508 -9.16 -8.20 -16.26
N GLY A 509 -8.98 -7.23 -15.36
CA GLY A 509 -7.91 -7.24 -14.35
C GLY A 509 -6.50 -7.40 -14.94
N GLY A 510 -6.18 -6.62 -15.98
CA GLY A 510 -4.91 -6.69 -16.72
C GLY A 510 -4.84 -7.79 -17.79
N ARG A 511 -5.82 -8.70 -17.87
CA ARG A 511 -5.91 -9.73 -18.92
C ARG A 511 -6.76 -9.25 -20.10
N LEU A 512 -6.18 -9.25 -21.29
CA LEU A 512 -6.91 -8.94 -22.53
C LEU A 512 -7.66 -10.17 -23.04
N LYS A 513 -8.98 -10.04 -23.22
CA LYS A 513 -9.84 -11.06 -23.83
C LYS A 513 -10.43 -10.53 -25.13
N LYS A 514 -10.26 -11.26 -26.22
CA LYS A 514 -10.80 -10.86 -27.53
C LYS A 514 -12.32 -10.99 -27.52
N ILE A 515 -13.03 -9.93 -27.92
CA ILE A 515 -14.51 -9.91 -27.91
C ILE A 515 -15.12 -9.58 -29.27
N SER A 516 -14.36 -8.93 -30.17
CA SER A 516 -14.83 -8.66 -31.52
C SER A 516 -13.69 -8.52 -32.51
N LYS A 517 -13.97 -8.83 -33.77
CA LYS A 517 -13.10 -8.52 -34.92
C LYS A 517 -13.21 -7.05 -35.33
N SER A 518 -14.30 -6.37 -34.97
CA SER A 518 -14.44 -4.93 -35.18
C SER A 518 -13.58 -4.16 -34.18
N SER A 519 -12.94 -3.09 -34.65
CA SER A 519 -12.20 -2.13 -33.84
C SER A 519 -13.03 -0.89 -33.49
N ASP A 520 -14.31 -0.85 -33.85
CA ASP A 520 -15.18 0.30 -33.62
C ASP A 520 -15.70 0.31 -32.17
N ILE A 521 -15.10 1.18 -31.33
CA ILE A 521 -15.47 1.32 -29.92
C ILE A 521 -16.91 1.82 -29.74
N ARG A 522 -17.49 2.52 -30.74
CA ARG A 522 -18.84 3.09 -30.67
C ARG A 522 -19.91 2.01 -30.50
N TYR A 523 -19.70 0.83 -31.09
CA TYR A 523 -20.59 -0.31 -30.90
C TYR A 523 -20.71 -0.69 -29.42
N PHE A 524 -19.57 -0.79 -28.73
CA PHE A 524 -19.52 -1.14 -27.31
C PHE A 524 -20.10 -0.04 -26.45
N GLN A 525 -19.82 1.23 -26.76
CA GLN A 525 -20.38 2.38 -26.06
C GLN A 525 -21.92 2.39 -26.13
N LEU A 526 -22.49 2.24 -27.33
CA LEU A 526 -23.94 2.28 -27.53
C LEU A 526 -24.68 1.12 -26.84
N ASN A 527 -24.03 -0.03 -26.70
CA ASN A 527 -24.62 -1.23 -26.10
C ASN A 527 -24.19 -1.47 -24.65
N PHE A 528 -23.37 -0.60 -24.06
CA PHE A 528 -22.74 -0.85 -22.77
C PHE A 528 -23.77 -1.06 -21.65
N SER A 529 -24.72 -0.13 -21.49
CA SER A 529 -25.75 -0.21 -20.44
C SER A 529 -26.68 -1.42 -20.63
N ASN A 530 -26.97 -1.79 -21.88
CA ASN A 530 -27.75 -3.01 -22.18
C ASN A 530 -26.97 -4.27 -21.79
N MET A 531 -25.66 -4.31 -22.07
CA MET A 531 -24.81 -5.42 -21.67
C MET A 531 -24.73 -5.57 -20.14
N ILE A 532 -24.57 -4.46 -19.41
CA ILE A 532 -24.62 -4.42 -17.95
C ILE A 532 -25.93 -5.04 -17.45
N ARG A 533 -27.07 -4.60 -17.99
CA ARG A 533 -28.39 -5.11 -17.62
C ARG A 533 -28.54 -6.60 -17.91
N SER A 534 -28.06 -7.08 -19.06
CA SER A 534 -28.14 -8.50 -19.40
C SER A 534 -27.34 -9.37 -18.43
N TYR A 535 -26.10 -8.98 -18.09
CA TYR A 535 -25.32 -9.71 -17.08
C TYR A 535 -25.94 -9.61 -15.70
N TRP A 536 -26.42 -8.44 -15.31
CA TRP A 536 -27.10 -8.25 -14.03
C TRP A 536 -28.28 -9.21 -13.91
N ASN A 537 -29.17 -9.25 -14.90
CA ASN A 537 -30.35 -10.12 -14.91
C ASN A 537 -29.97 -11.61 -14.88
N ALA A 538 -28.95 -12.01 -15.65
CA ALA A 538 -28.51 -13.40 -15.70
C ALA A 538 -27.90 -13.87 -14.36
N LEU A 539 -27.18 -13.00 -13.65
CA LEU A 539 -26.44 -13.36 -12.45
C LEU A 539 -27.18 -13.08 -11.13
N SER A 540 -28.17 -12.18 -11.14
CA SER A 540 -28.87 -11.74 -9.93
C SER A 540 -29.54 -12.86 -9.14
N PRO A 541 -30.24 -13.86 -9.75
CA PRO A 541 -30.86 -14.94 -8.97
C PRO A 541 -29.84 -15.73 -8.16
N TYR A 542 -28.71 -16.07 -8.78
CA TYR A 542 -27.62 -16.79 -8.13
C TYR A 542 -26.97 -15.92 -7.05
N ARG A 543 -26.66 -14.65 -7.34
CA ARG A 543 -26.10 -13.71 -6.36
C ARG A 543 -27.00 -13.55 -5.13
N LYS A 544 -28.32 -13.46 -5.33
CA LYS A 544 -29.29 -13.37 -4.23
C LYS A 544 -29.24 -14.60 -3.32
N ALA A 545 -29.17 -15.81 -3.89
CA ALA A 545 -29.03 -17.03 -3.11
C ALA A 545 -27.72 -17.03 -2.29
N GLN A 546 -26.61 -16.58 -2.88
CA GLN A 546 -25.34 -16.44 -2.16
C GLN A 546 -25.41 -15.42 -1.04
N GLU A 547 -26.09 -14.30 -1.25
CA GLU A 547 -26.30 -13.26 -0.24
C GLU A 547 -27.19 -13.75 0.91
N GLU A 548 -28.20 -14.57 0.63
CA GLU A 548 -29.01 -15.23 1.67
C GLU A 548 -28.16 -16.17 2.53
N ILE A 549 -27.32 -17.01 1.92
CA ILE A 549 -26.37 -17.89 2.63
C ILE A 549 -25.35 -17.05 3.42
N SER A 550 -24.77 -16.03 2.79
CA SER A 550 -23.82 -15.10 3.42
C SER A 550 -24.41 -14.43 4.67
N ASN A 551 -25.65 -13.95 4.58
CA ASN A 551 -26.35 -13.32 5.69
C ASN A 551 -26.65 -14.34 6.80
N TYR A 552 -27.00 -15.58 6.44
CA TYR A 552 -27.18 -16.66 7.40
C TYR A 552 -25.87 -16.98 8.15
N VAL A 553 -24.75 -17.09 7.43
CA VAL A 553 -23.40 -17.28 7.99
C VAL A 553 -23.05 -16.17 8.98
N LYS A 554 -23.31 -14.91 8.61
CA LYS A 554 -23.05 -13.74 9.46
C LYS A 554 -23.87 -13.75 10.76
N ARG A 555 -25.09 -14.29 10.76
CA ARG A 555 -25.97 -14.32 11.95
C ARG A 555 -25.40 -15.14 13.11
N PHE A 556 -24.59 -16.18 12.85
CA PHE A 556 -23.92 -16.96 13.89
C PHE A 556 -22.43 -16.62 14.05
N GLY A 557 -21.97 -15.54 13.41
CA GLY A 557 -20.64 -14.98 13.63
C GLY A 557 -19.60 -15.35 12.57
N GLY A 558 -19.96 -16.05 11.50
CA GLY A 558 -19.04 -16.31 10.37
C GLY A 558 -18.86 -15.09 9.44
N THR A 559 -17.92 -15.16 8.50
CA THR A 559 -17.54 -14.05 7.60
C THR A 559 -18.63 -13.77 6.55
N GLY A 560 -19.17 -14.82 5.93
CA GLY A 560 -20.09 -14.76 4.80
C GLY A 560 -19.46 -14.14 3.54
N THR A 561 -18.14 -14.14 3.39
CA THR A 561 -17.47 -13.55 2.21
C THR A 561 -17.81 -14.36 0.97
N ILE A 562 -18.28 -13.70 -0.09
CA ILE A 562 -18.62 -14.36 -1.35
C ILE A 562 -17.47 -14.18 -2.34
N HIS A 563 -16.96 -15.27 -2.91
CA HIS A 563 -15.96 -15.23 -3.98
C HIS A 563 -16.20 -16.34 -5.00
N GLY A 564 -16.76 -15.96 -6.14
CA GLY A 564 -17.18 -16.91 -7.16
C GLY A 564 -18.37 -17.73 -6.67
N CYS A 565 -18.19 -19.04 -6.54
CA CYS A 565 -19.20 -19.97 -6.05
C CYS A 565 -19.11 -20.26 -4.55
N ILE A 566 -18.11 -19.67 -3.86
CA ILE A 566 -17.78 -20.00 -2.48
C ILE A 566 -18.27 -18.88 -1.56
N ILE A 567 -18.85 -19.28 -0.42
CA ILE A 567 -19.22 -18.42 0.70
C ILE A 567 -18.40 -18.88 1.91
N ASP A 568 -17.53 -18.03 2.41
CA ASP A 568 -16.68 -18.34 3.56
C ASP A 568 -17.48 -18.29 4.86
N ILE A 569 -17.29 -19.29 5.74
CA ILE A 569 -17.78 -19.28 7.13
C ILE A 569 -16.71 -18.71 8.02
N ASP A 570 -15.51 -19.25 7.90
CA ASP A 570 -14.27 -18.67 8.36
C ASP A 570 -13.22 -18.87 7.27
N PHE A 571 -11.96 -18.70 7.61
CA PHE A 571 -10.90 -18.83 6.63
C PHE A 571 -10.76 -20.26 6.07
N TYR A 572 -11.08 -21.28 6.85
CA TYR A 572 -10.91 -22.67 6.46
C TYR A 572 -12.22 -23.39 6.15
N CYS A 573 -13.33 -22.92 6.71
CA CYS A 573 -14.65 -23.51 6.55
C CYS A 573 -15.42 -22.75 5.49
N HIS A 574 -15.89 -23.45 4.48
CA HIS A 574 -16.53 -22.86 3.31
C HIS A 574 -17.84 -23.55 2.96
N ILE A 575 -18.72 -22.80 2.31
CA ILE A 575 -19.94 -23.27 1.66
C ILE A 575 -19.77 -23.05 0.16
N PHE A 576 -19.80 -24.09 -0.64
CA PHE A 576 -19.86 -23.98 -2.09
C PHE A 576 -21.31 -24.09 -2.54
N LEU A 577 -21.79 -23.12 -3.33
CA LEU A 577 -23.09 -23.18 -4.00
C LEU A 577 -22.87 -23.48 -5.48
N SER A 578 -23.35 -24.62 -5.97
CA SER A 578 -23.19 -24.99 -7.37
C SER A 578 -24.03 -24.09 -8.29
N PRO A 579 -23.44 -23.48 -9.33
CA PRO A 579 -24.18 -22.68 -10.29
C PRO A 579 -24.98 -23.53 -11.31
N GLU A 580 -24.76 -24.84 -11.38
CA GLU A 580 -25.39 -25.73 -12.36
C GLU A 580 -26.75 -26.26 -11.88
N ASP A 581 -26.80 -26.73 -10.63
CA ASP A 581 -27.94 -27.41 -10.03
C ASP A 581 -28.39 -26.80 -8.70
N GLY A 582 -27.63 -25.84 -8.15
CA GLY A 582 -27.94 -25.20 -6.86
C GLY A 582 -27.55 -26.03 -5.64
N GLU A 583 -26.83 -27.14 -5.81
CA GLU A 583 -26.36 -27.99 -4.72
C GLU A 583 -25.41 -27.24 -3.78
N ILE A 584 -25.53 -27.51 -2.48
CA ILE A 584 -24.71 -26.89 -1.43
C ILE A 584 -23.73 -27.92 -0.87
N THR A 585 -22.44 -27.58 -0.88
CA THR A 585 -21.39 -28.41 -0.29
C THR A 585 -20.70 -27.65 0.84
N TYR A 586 -20.63 -28.28 2.02
CA TYR A 586 -19.90 -27.78 3.18
C TYR A 586 -18.52 -28.44 3.21
N TYR A 587 -17.45 -27.66 3.32
CA TYR A 587 -16.11 -28.26 3.35
C TYR A 587 -15.11 -27.44 4.14
N TYR A 588 -14.11 -28.14 4.68
CA TYR A 588 -12.92 -27.60 5.29
C TYR A 588 -11.78 -27.63 4.26
N SER A 589 -11.10 -26.51 4.05
CA SER A 589 -9.97 -26.37 3.14
C SER A 589 -8.81 -25.64 3.83
N PRO A 590 -7.91 -26.37 4.50
CA PRO A 590 -6.74 -25.77 5.13
C PRO A 590 -5.67 -25.38 4.10
N PHE A 591 -5.74 -25.97 2.89
CA PHE A 591 -4.75 -25.81 1.84
C PHE A 591 -5.44 -25.65 0.49
N TYR A 592 -4.96 -24.71 -0.32
CA TYR A 592 -5.46 -24.51 -1.67
C TYR A 592 -5.35 -25.81 -2.50
N GLY A 593 -6.49 -26.25 -3.05
CA GLY A 593 -6.58 -27.48 -3.84
C GLY A 593 -6.86 -28.76 -3.04
N TYR A 594 -7.09 -28.66 -1.72
CA TYR A 594 -7.49 -29.78 -0.87
C TYR A 594 -8.77 -29.45 -0.11
N ILE A 595 -9.72 -30.37 -0.11
CA ILE A 595 -10.97 -30.23 0.65
C ILE A 595 -11.27 -31.47 1.47
N ASP A 596 -11.96 -31.26 2.58
CA ASP A 596 -12.59 -32.28 3.42
C ASP A 596 -14.08 -31.92 3.55
N ALA A 597 -14.97 -32.71 2.95
CA ALA A 597 -16.39 -32.37 2.82
C ALA A 597 -17.20 -32.88 4.01
N TYR A 598 -18.16 -32.07 4.47
CA TYR A 598 -19.00 -32.36 5.63
C TYR A 598 -20.45 -32.54 5.21
N PRO A 599 -21.20 -33.48 5.84
CA PRO A 599 -22.59 -33.75 5.50
C PRO A 599 -23.53 -32.56 5.73
N ASN A 600 -23.17 -31.67 6.65
CA ASN A 600 -23.95 -30.48 6.98
C ASN A 600 -23.06 -29.40 7.62
N LEU A 601 -23.62 -28.19 7.67
CA LEU A 601 -22.97 -27.02 8.26
C LEU A 601 -22.59 -27.22 9.73
N LEU A 602 -23.46 -27.86 10.53
CA LEU A 602 -23.23 -28.01 11.97
C LEU A 602 -22.02 -28.89 12.26
N GLU A 603 -21.87 -30.01 11.55
CA GLU A 603 -20.71 -30.90 11.68
C GLU A 603 -19.40 -30.22 11.25
N LEU A 604 -19.44 -29.43 10.17
CA LEU A 604 -18.29 -28.65 9.71
C LEU A 604 -17.81 -27.70 10.81
N VAL A 605 -18.71 -26.88 11.36
CA VAL A 605 -18.32 -25.90 12.39
C VAL A 605 -18.04 -26.55 13.74
N GLN A 606 -18.72 -27.63 14.13
CA GLN A 606 -18.41 -28.34 15.38
C GLN A 606 -17.00 -28.92 15.38
N SER A 607 -16.56 -29.44 14.23
CA SER A 607 -15.25 -30.09 14.10
C SER A 607 -14.10 -29.09 14.01
N ASN A 608 -14.36 -27.91 13.43
CA ASN A 608 -13.29 -26.96 13.06
C ASN A 608 -13.35 -25.62 13.79
N ASN A 609 -14.52 -25.23 14.31
CA ASN A 609 -14.75 -23.95 15.00
C ASN A 609 -15.83 -24.04 16.11
N PRO A 610 -15.48 -24.57 17.29
CA PRO A 610 -16.44 -24.81 18.39
C PRO A 610 -17.19 -23.57 18.87
N GLU A 611 -16.59 -22.39 18.77
CA GLU A 611 -17.23 -21.12 19.15
C GLU A 611 -18.37 -20.77 18.18
N LEU A 612 -18.13 -20.83 16.86
CA LEU A 612 -19.18 -20.65 15.85
C LEU A 612 -20.25 -21.73 15.93
N ALA A 613 -19.87 -22.97 16.27
CA ALA A 613 -20.82 -24.05 16.48
C ALA A 613 -21.80 -23.74 17.62
N GLN A 614 -21.32 -23.19 18.73
CA GLN A 614 -22.17 -22.79 19.84
C GLN A 614 -23.11 -21.64 19.45
N ASN A 615 -22.61 -20.65 18.70
CA ASN A 615 -23.43 -19.56 18.19
C ASN A 615 -24.52 -20.04 17.23
N LEU A 616 -24.20 -21.00 16.35
CA LEU A 616 -25.14 -21.63 15.44
C LEU A 616 -26.23 -22.40 16.21
N LEU A 617 -25.86 -23.18 17.22
CA LEU A 617 -26.82 -23.88 18.09
C LEU A 617 -27.75 -22.91 18.83
N ASN A 618 -27.21 -21.79 19.33
CA ASN A 618 -28.00 -20.74 19.98
C ASN A 618 -28.99 -20.10 18.98
N LEU A 619 -28.55 -19.85 17.75
CA LEU A 619 -29.38 -19.31 16.67
C LEU A 619 -30.54 -20.27 16.35
N LEU A 620 -30.23 -21.56 16.15
CA LEU A 620 -31.21 -22.61 15.84
C LEU A 620 -32.22 -22.82 16.99
N SER A 621 -31.79 -22.69 18.23
CA SER A 621 -32.65 -22.84 19.41
C SER A 621 -33.60 -21.64 19.61
N GLY A 622 -33.27 -20.47 19.03
CA GLY A 622 -34.08 -19.25 19.09
C GLY A 622 -34.99 -18.99 17.89
N SER A 623 -34.74 -19.64 16.74
CA SER A 623 -35.49 -19.44 15.48
C SER A 623 -36.41 -20.62 15.16
N GLY A 624 -37.72 -20.44 15.24
CA GLY A 624 -38.73 -21.44 14.84
C GLY A 624 -38.97 -21.57 13.32
N THR A 625 -38.02 -21.16 12.47
CA THR A 625 -38.17 -21.07 11.00
C THR A 625 -37.60 -22.29 10.27
N VAL A 626 -38.44 -22.97 9.48
CA VAL A 626 -38.14 -24.22 8.74
C VAL A 626 -37.00 -24.07 7.72
N SER A 627 -36.77 -22.87 7.17
CA SER A 627 -35.69 -22.60 6.21
C SER A 627 -34.29 -22.63 6.83
N ASP A 628 -34.14 -22.20 8.10
CA ASP A 628 -32.86 -22.19 8.82
C ASP A 628 -32.39 -23.62 9.16
N VAL A 629 -33.32 -24.59 9.18
CA VAL A 629 -33.06 -26.03 9.39
C VAL A 629 -32.69 -26.73 8.08
N SER A 630 -33.16 -26.23 6.92
CA SER A 630 -32.88 -26.83 5.60
C SER A 630 -31.42 -26.68 5.16
N LEU A 631 -30.74 -25.59 5.58
CA LEU A 631 -29.28 -25.40 5.38
C LEU A 631 -28.45 -26.27 6.35
N ALA A 632 -29.08 -26.99 7.27
CA ALA A 632 -28.43 -27.81 8.29
C ALA A 632 -28.59 -29.32 8.05
N VAL A 633 -29.31 -29.78 7.02
CA VAL A 633 -29.62 -31.22 6.85
C VAL A 633 -29.42 -31.74 5.42
N SER A 634 -28.48 -32.68 5.34
CA SER A 634 -28.19 -33.72 4.32
C SER A 634 -27.59 -33.30 2.99
N HIS A 635 -26.46 -33.93 2.59
CA HIS A 635 -26.38 -35.09 1.66
C HIS A 635 -25.20 -36.01 2.06
N SER A 636 -25.18 -37.24 1.52
CA SER A 636 -24.43 -38.42 1.98
C SER A 636 -22.89 -38.32 2.02
N HIS A 637 -22.33 -38.94 3.06
CA HIS A 637 -20.90 -39.09 3.40
C HIS A 637 -19.95 -39.40 2.23
N ILE A 638 -18.83 -38.66 2.18
CA ILE A 638 -17.53 -39.16 1.73
C ILE A 638 -16.53 -38.79 2.82
N HIS A 639 -16.26 -39.73 3.73
CA HIS A 639 -15.15 -39.61 4.67
C HIS A 639 -14.07 -40.54 4.15
N ASP A 640 -12.98 -39.99 3.61
CA ASP A 640 -11.65 -40.62 3.56
C ASP A 640 -10.65 -39.68 2.89
N SER A 641 -9.70 -39.17 3.68
CA SER A 641 -8.50 -38.41 3.28
C SER A 641 -8.72 -37.13 2.44
N PHE A 642 -7.88 -36.11 2.65
CA PHE A 642 -7.92 -34.91 1.82
C PHE A 642 -7.84 -35.28 0.33
N ILE A 643 -8.86 -34.90 -0.44
CA ILE A 643 -8.91 -35.18 -1.88
C ILE A 643 -8.19 -34.03 -2.62
N PRO A 644 -7.08 -34.29 -3.34
CA PRO A 644 -6.48 -33.29 -4.21
C PRO A 644 -7.39 -33.02 -5.41
N ILE A 645 -7.66 -31.75 -5.70
CA ILE A 645 -8.53 -31.33 -6.81
C ILE A 645 -7.67 -30.81 -7.98
N ASP A 646 -8.05 -31.18 -9.21
CA ASP A 646 -7.49 -30.56 -10.41
C ASP A 646 -7.96 -29.10 -10.52
N ILE A 647 -7.16 -28.18 -10.02
CA ILE A 647 -7.46 -26.73 -10.00
C ILE A 647 -7.78 -26.19 -11.41
N LYS A 648 -7.20 -26.76 -12.49
CA LYS A 648 -7.38 -26.24 -13.85
C LYS A 648 -8.72 -26.64 -14.46
N ASN A 649 -9.21 -27.83 -14.16
CA ASN A 649 -10.44 -28.40 -14.73
C ASN A 649 -11.53 -28.68 -13.68
N SER A 650 -11.47 -28.02 -12.51
CA SER A 650 -12.43 -28.22 -11.41
C SER A 650 -13.42 -27.07 -11.24
N LEU A 651 -14.33 -27.26 -10.27
CA LEU A 651 -15.22 -26.25 -9.72
C LEU A 651 -14.50 -24.94 -9.34
N TYR A 652 -13.20 -24.96 -8.99
CA TYR A 652 -12.43 -23.74 -8.75
C TYR A 652 -12.23 -22.90 -10.02
N ALA A 653 -12.09 -23.52 -11.19
CA ALA A 653 -12.00 -22.80 -12.45
C ALA A 653 -13.32 -22.10 -12.80
N VAL A 654 -14.46 -22.78 -12.57
CA VAL A 654 -15.81 -22.21 -12.72
C VAL A 654 -16.02 -21.07 -11.72
N SER A 655 -15.72 -21.31 -10.45
CA SER A 655 -15.78 -20.30 -9.38
C SER A 655 -14.94 -19.08 -9.73
N ASN A 656 -13.69 -19.24 -10.18
CA ASN A 656 -12.83 -18.14 -10.59
C ASN A 656 -13.39 -17.34 -11.77
N ARG A 657 -14.00 -17.99 -12.77
CA ARG A 657 -14.65 -17.31 -13.89
C ARG A 657 -15.86 -16.51 -13.41
N LEU A 658 -16.69 -17.09 -12.56
CA LEU A 658 -17.86 -16.43 -11.97
C LEU A 658 -17.44 -15.24 -11.09
N ASN A 659 -16.38 -15.40 -10.32
CA ASN A 659 -15.78 -14.35 -9.48
C ASN A 659 -15.44 -13.12 -10.34
N GLN A 660 -14.91 -13.31 -11.57
CA GLN A 660 -14.66 -12.20 -12.48
C GLN A 660 -15.93 -11.48 -12.95
N LEU A 661 -17.04 -12.21 -13.15
CA LEU A 661 -18.32 -11.63 -13.54
C LEU A 661 -18.98 -10.89 -12.37
N GLN A 662 -18.84 -11.39 -11.15
CA GLN A 662 -19.43 -10.81 -9.94
C GLN A 662 -18.86 -9.44 -9.56
N ARG A 663 -17.72 -9.00 -10.14
CA ARG A 663 -17.23 -7.62 -10.00
C ARG A 663 -18.25 -6.58 -10.48
N LEU A 664 -19.20 -7.01 -11.29
CA LEU A 664 -20.36 -6.21 -11.65
C LEU A 664 -21.14 -5.72 -10.42
N PHE A 665 -21.38 -6.60 -9.44
CA PHE A 665 -22.16 -6.29 -8.24
C PHE A 665 -21.35 -5.54 -7.17
N GLU A 666 -20.08 -5.92 -6.98
CA GLU A 666 -19.28 -5.42 -5.86
C GLU A 666 -18.47 -4.17 -6.19
N LYS A 667 -18.07 -4.03 -7.46
CA LYS A 667 -17.13 -2.99 -7.91
C LYS A 667 -17.69 -2.14 -9.05
N HIS A 668 -18.87 -2.48 -9.56
CA HIS A 668 -19.47 -1.88 -10.76
C HIS A 668 -18.55 -1.95 -11.98
N ILE A 669 -17.82 -3.07 -12.16
CA ILE A 669 -16.89 -3.27 -13.29
C ILE A 669 -17.37 -4.41 -14.18
N LEU A 670 -17.51 -4.14 -15.48
CA LEU A 670 -17.73 -5.16 -16.50
C LEU A 670 -16.39 -5.77 -16.96
N ARG A 671 -16.23 -7.08 -16.79
CA ARG A 671 -15.01 -7.84 -17.18
C ARG A 671 -15.24 -8.88 -18.29
N ALA A 672 -16.45 -8.96 -18.83
CA ALA A 672 -16.80 -9.86 -19.92
C ALA A 672 -17.79 -9.17 -20.89
N TRP A 673 -17.81 -9.64 -22.13
CA TRP A 673 -18.71 -9.16 -23.17
C TRP A 673 -19.19 -10.35 -23.98
N ASN A 674 -20.50 -10.51 -24.14
CA ASN A 674 -21.09 -11.58 -24.92
C ASN A 674 -22.31 -11.08 -25.70
N ASP A 675 -22.15 -10.92 -27.01
CA ASP A 675 -23.22 -10.41 -27.90
C ASP A 675 -24.49 -11.27 -27.86
N GLN A 676 -24.40 -12.57 -27.52
CA GLN A 676 -25.57 -13.44 -27.39
C GLN A 676 -26.54 -12.96 -26.29
N LEU A 677 -26.02 -12.31 -25.24
CA LEU A 677 -26.83 -11.75 -24.16
C LEU A 677 -27.58 -10.47 -24.56
N LEU A 678 -27.18 -9.83 -25.66
CA LEU A 678 -27.92 -8.70 -26.24
C LEU A 678 -29.07 -9.17 -27.13
N LEU A 679 -28.96 -10.36 -27.73
CA LEU A 679 -29.97 -10.94 -28.62
C LEU A 679 -31.16 -11.57 -27.85
N GLY A 680 -30.94 -12.01 -26.60
CA GLY A 680 -31.95 -12.65 -25.76
C GLY A 680 -32.84 -11.69 -24.96
N ALA A 681 -32.64 -10.37 -25.07
CA ALA A 681 -33.40 -9.36 -24.30
C ALA A 681 -34.86 -9.20 -24.74
N ASP A 682 -35.26 -9.79 -25.87
CA ASP A 682 -36.63 -9.73 -26.43
C ASP A 682 -37.48 -10.98 -26.11
N SER A 683 -37.00 -11.92 -25.28
CA SER A 683 -37.76 -13.11 -24.86
C SER A 683 -37.95 -13.16 -23.35
N ASP A 684 -39.16 -13.44 -22.86
CA ASP A 684 -39.56 -13.53 -21.44
C ASP A 684 -38.83 -14.61 -20.60
N ASN A 685 -37.79 -15.25 -21.13
CA ASN A 685 -36.94 -16.20 -20.41
C ASN A 685 -35.55 -15.59 -20.17
N PRO A 686 -34.99 -15.68 -18.94
CA PRO A 686 -33.64 -15.21 -18.68
C PRO A 686 -32.64 -15.99 -19.56
N PRO A 687 -31.70 -15.31 -20.24
CA PRO A 687 -30.70 -15.99 -21.04
C PRO A 687 -29.78 -16.81 -20.12
N SER A 688 -29.73 -18.12 -20.33
CA SER A 688 -28.73 -18.99 -19.72
C SER A 688 -27.33 -18.59 -20.22
N LEU A 689 -26.36 -18.50 -19.31
CA LEU A 689 -24.95 -18.35 -19.71
C LEU A 689 -24.59 -19.48 -20.69
N PRO A 690 -23.95 -19.19 -21.84
CA PRO A 690 -23.62 -20.24 -22.80
C PRO A 690 -22.66 -21.24 -22.16
N SER A 691 -22.98 -22.52 -22.26
CA SER A 691 -22.14 -23.66 -21.85
C SER A 691 -20.99 -23.94 -22.84
N GLU A 692 -20.79 -23.13 -23.88
CA GLU A 692 -19.82 -23.41 -24.94
C GLU A 692 -18.50 -22.65 -24.79
N ASN A 693 -17.60 -23.25 -23.99
CA ASN A 693 -16.22 -23.62 -24.37
C ASN A 693 -15.45 -24.01 -23.10
N LEU A 694 -15.65 -25.23 -22.64
CA LEU A 694 -14.87 -25.84 -21.57
C LEU A 694 -13.52 -26.42 -22.04
N GLU A 695 -13.14 -26.25 -23.32
CA GLU A 695 -11.90 -26.84 -23.90
C GLU A 695 -10.97 -25.88 -24.69
N GLN A 696 -10.99 -24.56 -24.48
CA GLN A 696 -9.93 -23.67 -25.06
C GLN A 696 -9.32 -22.67 -24.09
#